data_AF-A0A1F7CJC0-F1
#
_entry.id   AF-A0A1F7CJC0-F1
#
_cell.length_a   1.000
_cell.length_b   1.000
_cell.length_c   1.000
_cell.angle_alpha   90.00
_cell.angle_beta   90.00
_cell.angle_gamma   90.00
#
_symmetry.space_group_name_H-M   'P 1'
#
loop_
_entity.id
_entity.type
_entity.pdbx_description
1 polymer ?
#
loop_
_entity_poly.entity_id
_entity_poly.type
_entity_poly.pdbx_seq_one_letter_code
_entity_poly.pdbx_strand_id
1 'polypeptide(L)'
;MRRKAAIIGGIAALVVVQLLILSGYAVVLLRTELATIPSAETSSRLSPFLEFGRTVDRWVSAFYKGPTPEETLPQYALDISPDQWGRLLQSLPTPETAFNEDLAPWVPAVFSAEGKQWEVHVRVHGETPAHWLWPKKSYEVRFADDAPFHGMRQLQLLLPEEREWVNDLLRMRRSRMMGLVHPEVSFIDLHLNGRGPMIYLSSEGWSEDSAKRQGRGGDVALYRISLQGAGSESLPDAAYWERSGSSEVRASDDALGLLIELSRPGAETDPDYLTKLSQVMDLDRLSSYMALRLLMGNPVARADEMRLLYRSVNGRFEPVPWNIALSEPRSILAPAGIPLLDAASRVPALRSRAQAQLQEYLQIEASTDLQSFQTTRRNIEAPFYSDQWKLPSNRIVRNALNTQQDLLKKSLDAIRAQLASAEVLINERIPAEESEVLLVIDANARGPVAGLLSSITFPPRYAEILSSGQIHVFRDTGDGVYGEGDLPIPMIASGSTLQFLEGQERLLWPGNPAVTSEGELLRPPHRRHRFFLVGTPAMPRITMDALPLPVGIGNAVTGGDGQVLGTALVDDRVYGTILPLQMKRPEFLSRNPQFTAQGSSGVLLKGSVTLEGTIAIPTGISLHVAPGTQMRMGSGAILLSYGSVTMLGEEALPIRILPAKEGVTWGTIAVIDASEPSDLHFVTVVGGRGGRAGGKKLPGSITLAGSPGSITNVTVDHAEGDSAIALSQIFVDMRDTVIRGSAGRGVLVESALAGRMESVAVSTSSGHAIDLRGSPIVIRNVVVEGSSSACIHVADRSAPLIEDSRLQGCAVGILSEDGGHVVAKNVTLVGNQIGFSAGGGSPAFGPGSIVANGTVFVDNGEEMQEESGGVVAVE
;
A
#
# COMPACT_ATOMS: atom_id res chain seq x y z
N MET A 1 54.29 16.11 54.68
CA MET A 1 53.86 15.12 53.66
C MET A 1 52.35 15.01 53.52
N ARG A 2 51.54 14.98 54.59
CA ARG A 2 50.07 14.78 54.52
C ARG A 2 49.28 15.81 53.69
N ARG A 3 49.66 17.10 53.69
CA ARG A 3 48.99 18.13 52.86
C ARG A 3 49.21 17.94 51.34
N LYS A 4 50.38 17.47 50.91
CA LYS A 4 50.67 17.24 49.48
C LYS A 4 49.91 16.01 48.95
N ALA A 5 49.80 14.95 49.75
CA ALA A 5 49.02 13.76 49.39
C ALA A 5 47.51 14.05 49.26
N ALA A 6 46.96 14.91 50.13
CA ALA A 6 45.56 15.32 50.05
C ALA A 6 45.26 16.18 48.81
N ILE A 7 46.18 17.09 48.42
CA ILE A 7 46.04 17.91 47.21
C ILE A 7 46.16 17.05 45.96
N ILE A 8 47.12 16.13 45.89
CA ILE A 8 47.28 15.21 44.76
C ILE A 8 46.08 14.27 44.64
N GLY A 9 45.56 13.75 45.76
CA GLY A 9 44.33 12.94 45.78
C GLY A 9 43.10 13.73 45.33
N GLY A 10 42.98 15.01 45.73
CA GLY A 10 41.92 15.89 45.26
C GLY A 10 41.98 16.17 43.75
N ILE A 11 43.18 16.41 43.21
CA ILE A 11 43.38 16.60 41.77
C ILE A 11 43.06 15.31 41.00
N ALA A 12 43.52 14.15 41.48
CA ALA A 12 43.22 12.86 40.86
C ALA A 12 41.71 12.54 40.84
N ALA A 13 41.01 12.81 41.95
CA ALA A 13 39.56 12.66 42.02
C ALA A 13 38.84 13.60 41.04
N LEU A 14 39.32 14.84 40.90
CA LEU A 14 38.74 15.81 39.97
C LEU A 14 38.93 15.40 38.51
N VAL A 15 40.11 14.86 38.17
CA VAL A 15 40.39 14.29 36.85
C VAL A 15 39.52 13.08 36.55
N VAL A 16 39.30 12.18 37.53
CA VAL A 16 38.42 11.01 37.38
C VAL A 16 36.96 11.42 37.20
N VAL A 17 36.47 12.39 37.98
CA VAL A 17 35.11 12.92 37.83
C VAL A 17 34.95 13.60 36.46
N GLN A 18 35.95 14.34 36.00
CA GLN A 18 35.92 14.99 34.69
C GLN A 18 35.96 13.97 33.55
N LEU A 19 36.73 12.89 33.67
CA LEU A 19 36.72 11.75 32.73
C LEU A 19 35.40 10.96 32.76
N LEU A 20 34.74 10.87 33.91
CA LEU A 20 33.42 10.23 34.04
C LEU A 20 32.31 11.09 33.44
N ILE A 21 32.38 12.41 33.62
CA ILE A 21 31.45 13.35 32.97
C ILE A 21 31.67 13.34 31.46
N LEU A 22 32.93 13.36 31.00
CA LEU A 22 33.28 13.29 29.57
C LEU A 22 32.89 11.96 28.94
N SER A 23 33.05 10.84 29.65
CA SER A 23 32.62 9.52 29.16
C SER A 23 31.10 9.37 29.20
N GLY A 24 30.42 9.90 30.21
CA GLY A 24 28.96 10.01 30.23
C GLY A 24 28.42 10.86 29.08
N TYR A 25 29.07 11.98 28.77
CA TYR A 25 28.72 12.82 27.61
C TYR A 25 29.03 12.15 26.27
N ALA A 26 30.14 11.42 26.17
CA ALA A 26 30.45 10.60 25.01
C ALA A 26 29.39 9.52 24.81
N VAL A 27 28.88 8.89 25.87
CA VAL A 27 27.76 7.94 25.81
C VAL A 27 26.46 8.59 25.35
N VAL A 28 26.17 9.84 25.77
CA VAL A 28 25.03 10.62 25.26
C VAL A 28 25.21 10.93 23.78
N LEU A 29 26.38 11.40 23.33
CA LEU A 29 26.70 11.64 21.92
C LEU A 29 26.70 10.35 21.06
N LEU A 30 27.04 9.20 21.66
CA LEU A 30 26.99 7.87 21.04
C LEU A 30 25.56 7.29 20.99
N ARG A 31 24.59 7.90 21.69
CA ARG A 31 23.16 7.54 21.71
C ARG A 31 22.30 8.51 20.92
N THR A 32 22.64 9.78 20.85
CA THR A 32 21.95 10.77 20.01
C THR A 32 22.43 10.64 18.57
N GLU A 33 21.53 10.32 17.64
CA GLU A 33 21.83 10.40 16.22
C GLU A 33 22.20 11.84 15.87
N LEU A 34 23.46 12.10 15.51
CA LEU A 34 23.93 13.43 15.08
C LEU A 34 23.13 14.01 13.89
N ALA A 35 22.34 13.18 13.20
CA ALA A 35 21.41 13.55 12.15
C ALA A 35 20.20 14.37 12.65
N THR A 36 19.90 14.37 13.95
CA THR A 36 18.71 15.05 14.51
C THR A 36 19.01 16.45 15.07
N ILE A 37 20.12 17.11 14.69
CA ILE A 37 20.44 18.48 15.14
C ILE A 37 19.82 19.47 14.14
N PRO A 38 18.65 20.08 14.41
CA PRO A 38 17.83 20.68 13.37
C PRO A 38 18.08 22.17 13.15
N SER A 39 19.10 22.79 13.75
CA SER A 39 19.30 24.24 13.58
C SER A 39 20.76 24.70 13.53
N ALA A 40 20.97 25.65 12.63
CA ALA A 40 22.13 26.53 12.47
C ALA A 40 22.67 27.14 13.78
N GLU A 41 21.78 27.41 14.73
CA GLU A 41 22.12 27.97 16.04
C GLU A 41 22.74 26.92 16.99
N THR A 42 22.34 25.66 16.85
CA THR A 42 22.87 24.53 17.63
C THR A 42 24.21 24.07 17.07
N SER A 43 24.42 24.12 15.75
CA SER A 43 25.66 23.69 15.09
C SER A 43 26.84 24.65 15.30
N SER A 44 26.60 25.97 15.34
CA SER A 44 27.66 26.97 15.63
C SER A 44 28.17 26.89 17.08
N ARG A 45 27.27 26.63 18.04
CA ARG A 45 27.61 26.42 19.47
C ARG A 45 28.27 25.07 19.74
N LEU A 46 28.02 24.06 18.91
CA LEU A 46 28.60 22.72 19.02
C LEU A 46 29.94 22.55 18.28
N SER A 47 30.39 23.52 17.48
CA SER A 47 31.63 23.41 16.68
C SER A 47 32.87 22.93 17.47
N PRO A 48 33.22 23.50 18.65
CA PRO A 48 34.34 23.00 19.45
C PRO A 48 34.13 21.58 19.99
N PHE A 49 32.88 21.21 20.27
CA PHE A 49 32.49 19.89 20.77
C PHE A 49 32.50 18.82 19.66
N LEU A 50 32.17 19.19 18.43
CA LEU A 50 32.30 18.34 17.24
C LEU A 50 33.77 18.12 16.87
N GLU A 51 34.63 19.14 17.02
CA GLU A 51 36.09 18.94 16.88
C GLU A 51 36.67 18.02 17.95
N PHE A 52 36.19 18.11 19.20
CA PHE A 52 36.54 17.16 20.26
C PHE A 52 36.00 15.75 19.94
N GLY A 53 34.75 15.64 19.51
CA GLY A 53 34.14 14.38 19.04
C GLY A 53 34.93 13.75 17.90
N ARG A 54 35.38 14.54 16.92
CA ARG A 54 36.30 14.12 15.84
C ARG A 54 37.64 13.62 16.37
N THR A 55 38.17 14.24 17.42
CA THR A 55 39.42 13.81 18.05
C THR A 55 39.25 12.46 18.75
N VAL A 56 38.13 12.24 19.43
CA VAL A 56 37.77 10.93 20.02
C VAL A 56 37.52 9.90 18.92
N ASP A 57 36.83 10.27 17.86
CA ASP A 57 36.52 9.37 16.74
C ASP A 57 37.79 8.93 15.97
N ARG A 58 38.78 9.82 15.83
CA ARG A 58 40.14 9.48 15.35
C ARG A 58 40.89 8.50 16.26
N TRP A 59 40.57 8.47 17.54
CA TRP A 59 41.14 7.50 18.48
C TRP A 59 40.47 6.13 18.33
N VAL A 60 39.15 6.12 18.14
CA VAL A 60 38.35 4.90 17.97
C VAL A 60 38.43 4.35 16.53
N SER A 61 38.80 5.17 15.55
CA SER A 61 38.96 4.76 14.14
C SER A 61 40.02 3.68 13.95
N ALA A 62 40.98 3.53 14.88
CA ALA A 62 41.93 2.42 14.90
C ALA A 62 41.24 1.03 14.96
N PHE A 63 40.01 0.97 15.48
CA PHE A 63 39.19 -0.25 15.55
C PHE A 63 38.37 -0.50 14.27
N TYR A 64 38.42 0.40 13.27
CA TYR A 64 37.72 0.29 11.99
C TYR A 64 38.73 0.19 10.84
N LYS A 65 38.95 -1.02 10.33
CA LYS A 65 39.90 -1.25 9.22
C LYS A 65 39.23 -1.54 7.87
N GLY A 66 37.96 -1.93 7.86
CA GLY A 66 37.25 -2.34 6.64
C GLY A 66 37.92 -3.55 5.95
N PRO A 67 37.30 -4.12 4.91
CA PRO A 67 38.00 -5.04 4.02
C PRO A 67 39.01 -4.28 3.13
N THR A 68 40.05 -4.98 2.67
CA THR A 68 40.92 -4.43 1.61
C THR A 68 40.09 -4.23 0.34
N PRO A 69 40.12 -3.04 -0.29
CA PRO A 69 39.43 -2.80 -1.55
C PRO A 69 39.87 -3.79 -2.63
N GLU A 70 38.91 -4.33 -3.39
CA GLU A 70 39.17 -5.18 -4.56
C GLU A 70 39.65 -4.32 -5.73
N GLU A 71 39.14 -3.09 -5.81
CA GLU A 71 39.46 -2.11 -6.86
C GLU A 71 39.86 -0.76 -6.23
N THR A 72 40.77 -0.05 -6.88
CA THR A 72 41.15 1.31 -6.50
C THR A 72 40.15 2.32 -7.04
N LEU A 73 39.67 3.23 -6.19
CA LEU A 73 38.79 4.32 -6.62
C LEU A 73 39.49 5.23 -7.65
N PRO A 74 38.76 5.75 -8.65
CA PRO A 74 39.29 6.77 -9.56
C PRO A 74 39.84 7.97 -8.78
N GLN A 75 41.06 8.38 -9.12
CA GLN A 75 41.74 9.50 -8.47
C GLN A 75 41.56 10.77 -9.25
N TYR A 76 40.89 11.75 -8.65
CA TYR A 76 40.74 13.09 -9.19
C TYR A 76 41.47 14.10 -8.30
N ALA A 77 41.93 15.20 -8.89
CA ALA A 77 42.46 16.33 -8.17
C ALA A 77 41.79 17.63 -8.64
N LEU A 78 41.56 18.54 -7.71
CA LEU A 78 41.00 19.86 -7.96
C LEU A 78 41.86 20.91 -7.27
N ASP A 79 42.52 21.75 -8.07
CA ASP A 79 43.40 22.81 -7.60
C ASP A 79 42.77 24.18 -7.84
N ILE A 80 42.42 24.84 -6.75
CA ILE A 80 41.85 26.18 -6.66
C ILE A 80 42.90 27.08 -6.02
N SER A 81 43.32 28.13 -6.73
CA SER A 81 44.35 29.03 -6.22
C SER A 81 43.89 29.70 -4.90
N PRO A 82 44.82 30.08 -4.00
CA PRO A 82 44.47 30.65 -2.69
C PRO A 82 43.53 31.87 -2.78
N ASP A 83 43.72 32.72 -3.80
CA ASP A 83 42.87 33.89 -4.03
C ASP A 83 41.44 33.51 -4.42
N GLN A 84 41.29 32.54 -5.31
CA GLN A 84 39.97 32.05 -5.75
C GLN A 84 39.28 31.26 -4.64
N TRP A 85 40.04 30.50 -3.85
CA TRP A 85 39.54 29.81 -2.67
C TRP A 85 38.99 30.81 -1.63
N GLY A 86 39.71 31.91 -1.39
CA GLY A 86 39.24 32.99 -0.53
C GLY A 86 37.92 33.60 -1.00
N ARG A 87 37.78 33.85 -2.32
CA ARG A 87 36.53 34.35 -2.91
C ARG A 87 35.36 33.39 -2.72
N LEU A 88 35.59 32.10 -2.97
CA LEU A 88 34.58 31.06 -2.82
C LEU A 88 34.12 30.92 -1.36
N LEU A 89 35.03 31.03 -0.39
CA LEU A 89 34.66 31.02 1.03
C LEU A 89 33.90 32.28 1.48
N GLN A 90 34.25 33.45 0.93
CA GLN A 90 33.59 34.71 1.27
C GLN A 90 32.16 34.79 0.72
N SER A 91 31.83 34.04 -0.33
CA SER A 91 30.47 33.98 -0.86
C SER A 91 29.53 33.05 -0.09
N LEU A 92 30.05 32.30 0.89
CA LEU A 92 29.24 31.36 1.66
C LEU A 92 28.34 32.11 2.64
N PRO A 93 27.05 31.73 2.74
CA PRO A 93 26.10 32.39 3.61
C PRO A 93 26.36 32.06 5.08
N THR A 94 25.74 32.84 5.96
CA THR A 94 25.64 32.45 7.37
C THR A 94 24.66 31.28 7.53
N PRO A 95 24.81 30.45 8.58
CA PRO A 95 23.89 29.33 8.85
C PRO A 95 22.39 29.71 8.89
N GLU A 96 22.06 30.95 9.22
CA GLU A 96 20.69 31.47 9.37
C GLU A 96 20.06 31.94 8.04
N THR A 97 20.84 31.99 6.96
CA THR A 97 20.41 32.50 5.65
C THR A 97 20.32 31.36 4.64
N ALA A 98 19.22 31.31 3.88
CA ALA A 98 19.05 30.34 2.80
C ALA A 98 20.15 30.52 1.75
N PHE A 99 20.83 29.43 1.38
CA PHE A 99 21.83 29.46 0.32
C PHE A 99 21.13 29.37 -1.04
N ASN A 100 21.35 30.38 -1.89
CA ASN A 100 20.96 30.31 -3.29
C ASN A 100 22.20 29.96 -4.13
N GLU A 101 22.25 28.74 -4.63
CA GLU A 101 23.37 28.22 -5.42
C GLU A 101 23.60 29.00 -6.72
N ASP A 102 22.55 29.58 -7.31
CA ASP A 102 22.66 30.36 -8.54
C ASP A 102 23.41 31.68 -8.35
N LEU A 103 23.53 32.15 -7.10
CA LEU A 103 24.32 33.31 -6.73
C LEU A 103 25.76 32.96 -6.35
N ALA A 104 26.11 31.67 -6.23
CA ALA A 104 27.45 31.24 -5.90
C ALA A 104 28.42 31.56 -7.06
N PRO A 105 29.57 32.20 -6.80
CA PRO A 105 30.49 32.59 -7.85
C PRO A 105 31.19 31.38 -8.45
N TRP A 106 31.27 31.37 -9.78
CA TRP A 106 32.18 30.48 -10.51
C TRP A 106 33.60 31.03 -10.44
N VAL A 107 34.54 30.23 -9.98
CA VAL A 107 35.96 30.59 -9.91
C VAL A 107 36.81 29.66 -10.78
N PRO A 108 37.88 30.16 -11.42
CA PRO A 108 38.77 29.31 -12.21
C PRO A 108 39.55 28.33 -11.31
N ALA A 109 39.73 27.11 -11.79
CA ALA A 109 40.45 26.03 -11.14
C ALA A 109 41.07 25.07 -12.18
N VAL A 110 41.92 24.16 -11.73
CA VAL A 110 42.48 23.08 -12.55
C VAL A 110 41.95 21.74 -12.03
N PHE A 111 41.26 21.01 -12.89
CA PHE A 111 40.84 19.64 -12.62
C PHE A 111 41.85 18.67 -13.24
N SER A 112 42.29 17.66 -12.50
CA SER A 112 43.20 16.63 -13.00
C SER A 112 42.62 15.23 -12.76
N ALA A 113 42.68 14.39 -13.78
CA ALA A 113 42.22 13.00 -13.73
C ALA A 113 42.94 12.21 -14.84
N GLU A 114 43.23 10.92 -14.60
CA GLU A 114 43.78 10.02 -15.63
C GLU A 114 45.07 10.55 -16.31
N GLY A 115 45.90 11.27 -15.56
CA GLY A 115 47.14 11.87 -16.08
C GLY A 115 46.94 13.08 -17.01
N LYS A 116 45.71 13.60 -17.12
CA LYS A 116 45.36 14.79 -17.90
C LYS A 116 44.88 15.92 -16.99
N GLN A 117 44.95 17.15 -17.51
CA GLN A 117 44.51 18.36 -16.82
C GLN A 117 43.52 19.14 -17.69
N TRP A 118 42.55 19.75 -17.03
CA TRP A 118 41.52 20.59 -17.62
C TRP A 118 41.47 21.92 -16.88
N GLU A 119 41.47 23.02 -17.61
CA GLU A 119 41.06 24.31 -17.07
C GLU A 119 39.54 24.30 -16.91
N VAL A 120 39.08 24.54 -15.69
CA VAL A 120 37.67 24.43 -15.32
C VAL A 120 37.22 25.65 -14.54
N HIS A 121 35.91 25.84 -14.47
CA HIS A 121 35.32 26.71 -13.46
C HIS A 121 34.66 25.85 -12.40
N VAL A 122 34.79 26.23 -11.13
CA VAL A 122 34.18 25.54 -10.01
C VAL A 122 33.34 26.49 -9.17
N ARG A 123 32.23 25.99 -8.64
CA ARG A 123 31.46 26.63 -7.57
C ARG A 123 31.12 25.64 -6.47
N VAL A 124 30.67 26.16 -5.32
CA VAL A 124 30.04 25.34 -4.29
C VAL A 124 28.66 24.92 -4.76
N HIS A 125 28.28 23.67 -4.48
CA HIS A 125 27.04 23.06 -4.96
C HIS A 125 26.19 22.54 -3.80
N GLY A 126 24.86 22.68 -3.89
CA GLY A 126 23.89 22.18 -2.91
C GLY A 126 23.43 23.24 -1.91
N GLU A 127 22.13 23.24 -1.62
CA GLU A 127 21.45 24.27 -0.82
C GLU A 127 21.52 24.03 0.71
N THR A 128 21.62 22.77 1.13
CA THR A 128 21.63 22.41 2.56
C THR A 128 22.95 22.83 3.23
N PRO A 129 22.93 23.21 4.53
CA PRO A 129 24.15 23.61 5.25
C PRO A 129 25.27 22.56 5.21
N ALA A 130 24.94 21.27 5.15
CA ALA A 130 25.94 20.21 5.10
C ALA A 130 26.89 20.31 3.90
N HIS A 131 26.38 20.80 2.76
CA HIS A 131 27.17 20.97 1.54
C HIS A 131 28.22 22.08 1.60
N TRP A 132 28.04 23.10 2.44
CA TRP A 132 28.86 24.31 2.39
C TRP A 132 29.33 24.84 3.74
N LEU A 133 28.75 24.44 4.86
CA LEU A 133 29.13 24.93 6.19
C LEU A 133 30.45 24.29 6.68
N TRP A 134 30.66 23.01 6.37
CA TRP A 134 31.78 22.22 6.90
C TRP A 134 33.03 22.29 6.00
N PRO A 135 34.22 21.88 6.49
CA PRO A 135 35.47 21.94 5.72
C PRO A 135 35.41 21.19 4.39
N LYS A 136 34.79 20.01 4.38
CA LYS A 136 34.53 19.22 3.19
C LYS A 136 33.20 19.70 2.59
N LYS A 137 33.21 20.14 1.34
CA LYS A 137 32.07 20.78 0.65
C LYS A 137 31.70 20.03 -0.61
N SER A 138 30.47 20.17 -1.09
CA SER A 138 30.11 19.74 -2.43
C SER A 138 30.53 20.79 -3.47
N TYR A 139 30.93 20.34 -4.65
CA TYR A 139 31.37 21.21 -5.75
C TYR A 139 30.65 20.86 -7.04
N GLU A 140 30.46 21.87 -7.89
CA GLU A 140 30.12 21.69 -9.29
C GLU A 140 31.28 22.20 -10.14
N VAL A 141 31.75 21.35 -11.05
CA VAL A 141 32.86 21.61 -11.96
C VAL A 141 32.32 21.73 -13.38
N ARG A 142 32.63 22.84 -14.04
CA ARG A 142 32.24 23.12 -15.42
C ARG A 142 33.47 23.09 -16.32
N PHE A 143 33.41 22.25 -17.33
CA PHE A 143 34.44 22.09 -18.36
C PHE A 143 34.16 23.00 -19.55
N ALA A 144 35.19 23.30 -20.33
CA ALA A 144 35.05 24.02 -21.59
C ALA A 144 34.35 23.14 -22.65
N ASP A 145 33.61 23.78 -23.56
CA ASP A 145 32.81 23.07 -24.57
C ASP A 145 33.62 22.20 -25.53
N ASP A 146 34.87 22.58 -25.79
CA ASP A 146 35.84 21.92 -26.66
C ASP A 146 36.76 20.93 -25.92
N ALA A 147 36.72 20.91 -24.58
CA ALA A 147 37.50 20.02 -23.73
C ALA A 147 36.65 19.34 -22.64
N PRO A 148 35.60 18.57 -23.00
CA PRO A 148 34.76 17.89 -22.02
C PRO A 148 35.49 16.70 -21.34
N PHE A 149 35.09 16.37 -20.11
CA PHE A 149 35.60 15.21 -19.37
C PHE A 149 34.71 13.98 -19.61
N HIS A 150 35.21 12.96 -20.31
CA HIS A 150 34.39 11.81 -20.76
C HIS A 150 33.10 12.22 -21.50
N GLY A 151 33.17 13.34 -22.24
CA GLY A 151 32.02 13.95 -22.90
C GLY A 151 31.09 14.77 -21.99
N MET A 152 31.32 14.78 -20.68
CA MET A 152 30.58 15.57 -19.70
C MET A 152 31.10 17.02 -19.67
N ARG A 153 30.19 17.99 -19.71
CA ARG A 153 30.49 19.42 -19.53
C ARG A 153 30.35 19.88 -18.08
N GLN A 154 29.63 19.11 -17.28
CA GLN A 154 29.38 19.40 -15.87
C GLN A 154 29.57 18.13 -15.04
N LEU A 155 30.32 18.26 -13.96
CA LEU A 155 30.60 17.20 -13.01
C LEU A 155 30.30 17.70 -11.61
N GLN A 156 29.44 16.99 -10.90
CA GLN A 156 29.11 17.27 -9.51
C GLN A 156 29.95 16.36 -8.61
N LEU A 157 30.66 16.96 -7.67
CA LEU A 157 31.43 16.28 -6.63
C LEU A 157 30.64 16.40 -5.33
N LEU A 158 29.88 15.37 -5.01
CA LEU A 158 28.88 15.35 -3.95
C LEU A 158 29.40 14.64 -2.70
N LEU A 159 29.02 15.15 -1.53
CA LEU A 159 29.21 14.45 -0.27
C LEU A 159 28.37 13.16 -0.25
N PRO A 160 28.97 11.98 -0.04
CA PRO A 160 28.24 10.71 -0.04
C PRO A 160 27.09 10.66 0.97
N GLU A 161 27.28 11.22 2.17
CA GLU A 161 26.26 11.25 3.22
C GLU A 161 24.99 12.02 2.82
N GLU A 162 25.11 13.07 2.01
CA GLU A 162 23.97 13.87 1.50
C GLU A 162 23.23 13.20 0.34
N ARG A 163 23.84 12.15 -0.24
CA ARG A 163 23.27 11.36 -1.35
C ARG A 163 22.89 9.96 -0.90
N GLU A 164 22.73 9.77 0.41
CA GLU A 164 22.44 8.48 1.03
C GLU A 164 23.41 7.39 0.55
N TRP A 165 24.71 7.67 0.62
CA TRP A 165 25.79 6.72 0.38
C TRP A 165 25.73 6.07 -1.02
N VAL A 166 25.20 4.85 -1.12
CA VAL A 166 25.15 4.07 -2.36
C VAL A 166 23.85 4.29 -3.16
N ASN A 167 22.92 5.10 -2.66
CA ASN A 167 21.58 5.24 -3.24
C ASN A 167 21.62 5.66 -4.72
N ASP A 168 22.41 6.67 -5.06
CA ASP A 168 22.51 7.16 -6.44
C ASP A 168 23.11 6.11 -7.40
N LEU A 169 24.05 5.27 -6.94
CA LEU A 169 24.59 4.15 -7.71
C LEU A 169 23.53 3.07 -7.96
N LEU A 170 22.74 2.74 -6.93
CA LEU A 170 21.64 1.78 -7.05
C LEU A 170 20.56 2.31 -8.02
N ARG A 171 20.16 3.58 -7.88
CA ARG A 171 19.20 4.23 -8.78
C ARG A 171 19.73 4.24 -10.22
N MET A 172 20.99 4.62 -10.44
CA MET A 172 21.61 4.62 -11.77
C MET A 172 21.57 3.21 -12.37
N ARG A 173 22.03 2.20 -11.64
CA ARG A 173 22.06 0.80 -12.10
C ARG A 173 20.65 0.32 -12.50
N ARG A 174 19.67 0.48 -11.62
CA ARG A 174 18.27 0.10 -11.88
C ARG A 174 17.70 0.83 -13.09
N SER A 175 17.93 2.14 -13.16
CA SER A 175 17.49 2.97 -14.28
C SER A 175 18.06 2.47 -15.60
N ARG A 176 19.37 2.16 -15.64
CA ARG A 176 20.05 1.60 -16.81
C ARG A 176 19.44 0.28 -17.26
N MET A 177 19.21 -0.65 -16.33
CA MET A 177 18.62 -1.97 -16.63
C MET A 177 17.17 -1.85 -17.13
N MET A 178 16.43 -0.86 -16.66
CA MET A 178 15.08 -0.53 -17.14
C MET A 178 15.08 0.37 -18.38
N GLY A 179 16.26 0.69 -18.92
CA GLY A 179 16.47 1.57 -20.07
C GLY A 179 15.98 3.00 -19.89
N LEU A 180 15.83 3.45 -18.65
CA LEU A 180 15.56 4.85 -18.30
C LEU A 180 16.85 5.65 -18.41
N VAL A 181 16.72 6.93 -18.76
CA VAL A 181 17.86 7.86 -18.74
C VAL A 181 18.35 8.05 -17.30
N HIS A 182 19.66 8.17 -17.11
CA HIS A 182 20.28 8.34 -15.80
C HIS A 182 21.56 9.17 -15.86
N PRO A 183 21.97 9.87 -14.80
CA PRO A 183 23.33 10.42 -14.72
C PRO A 183 24.34 9.28 -14.50
N GLU A 184 25.56 9.42 -15.00
CA GLU A 184 26.68 8.55 -14.62
C GLU A 184 27.16 8.91 -13.21
N VAL A 185 27.33 7.89 -12.36
CA VAL A 185 27.66 8.05 -10.94
C VAL A 185 28.76 7.07 -10.54
N SER A 186 29.76 7.55 -9.81
CA SER A 186 30.84 6.71 -9.25
C SER A 186 31.41 7.28 -7.96
N PHE A 187 31.95 6.43 -7.10
CA PHE A 187 32.80 6.88 -5.99
C PHE A 187 34.19 7.22 -6.49
N ILE A 188 34.77 8.28 -5.95
CA ILE A 188 36.10 8.76 -6.32
C ILE A 188 36.93 9.09 -5.08
N ASP A 189 38.24 9.12 -5.26
CA ASP A 189 39.20 9.71 -4.32
C ASP A 189 39.64 11.08 -4.83
N LEU A 190 39.21 12.15 -4.15
CA LEU A 190 39.48 13.53 -4.50
C LEU A 190 40.64 14.09 -3.67
N HIS A 191 41.61 14.70 -4.37
CA HIS A 191 42.64 15.55 -3.80
C HIS A 191 42.31 17.03 -4.05
N LEU A 192 42.03 17.81 -3.02
CA LEU A 192 41.69 19.24 -3.12
C LEU A 192 42.87 20.09 -2.62
N ASN A 193 43.45 20.92 -3.49
CA ASN A 193 44.61 21.79 -3.16
C ASN A 193 45.76 21.01 -2.48
N GLY A 194 46.07 19.81 -3.00
CA GLY A 194 47.08 18.91 -2.45
C GLY A 194 46.70 18.21 -1.13
N ARG A 195 45.46 18.36 -0.63
CA ARG A 195 44.93 17.64 0.54
C ARG A 195 44.07 16.48 0.09
N GLY A 196 44.27 15.31 0.67
CA GLY A 196 43.56 14.07 0.35
C GLY A 196 44.22 12.88 1.06
N PRO A 197 43.67 11.66 0.94
CA PRO A 197 42.49 11.29 0.14
C PRO A 197 41.16 11.75 0.76
N MET A 198 40.16 12.05 -0.08
CA MET A 198 38.79 12.40 0.34
C MET A 198 37.75 11.71 -0.54
N ILE A 199 36.82 10.98 0.05
CA ILE A 199 35.86 10.16 -0.71
C ILE A 199 34.67 11.01 -1.14
N TYR A 200 34.44 11.10 -2.44
CA TYR A 200 33.31 11.83 -3.03
C TYR A 200 32.48 10.93 -3.91
N LEU A 201 31.22 11.31 -4.10
CA LEU A 201 30.39 10.79 -5.18
C LEU A 201 30.52 11.73 -6.37
N SER A 202 31.06 11.24 -7.47
CA SER A 202 31.08 11.93 -8.75
C SER A 202 29.77 11.63 -9.47
N SER A 203 29.03 12.67 -9.87
CA SER A 203 27.81 12.55 -10.66
C SER A 203 27.88 13.45 -11.88
N GLU A 204 27.49 12.93 -13.04
CA GLU A 204 27.25 13.76 -14.20
C GLU A 204 26.08 14.73 -13.93
N GLY A 205 26.25 16.01 -14.30
CA GLY A 205 25.15 16.96 -14.34
C GLY A 205 24.20 16.64 -15.51
N TRP A 206 22.88 16.67 -15.26
CA TRP A 206 21.90 16.43 -16.32
C TRP A 206 22.06 17.39 -17.49
N SER A 207 22.20 16.84 -18.70
CA SER A 207 22.42 17.61 -19.92
C SER A 207 21.80 16.91 -21.12
N GLU A 208 21.55 17.67 -22.19
CA GLU A 208 21.16 17.08 -23.48
C GLU A 208 22.20 16.09 -24.00
N ASP A 209 23.48 16.39 -23.75
CA ASP A 209 24.59 15.53 -24.18
C ASP A 209 24.54 14.17 -23.45
N SER A 210 24.16 14.14 -22.16
CA SER A 210 23.99 12.89 -21.42
C SER A 210 22.86 12.03 -22.00
N ALA A 211 21.72 12.66 -22.36
CA ALA A 211 20.60 11.97 -22.99
C ALA A 211 20.99 11.43 -24.37
N LYS A 212 21.70 12.24 -25.19
CA LYS A 212 22.19 11.85 -26.51
C LYS A 212 23.17 10.66 -26.42
N ARG A 213 24.08 10.65 -25.45
CA ARG A 213 24.99 9.51 -25.18
C ARG A 213 24.25 8.24 -24.79
N GLN A 214 23.09 8.36 -24.14
CA GLN A 214 22.20 7.26 -23.78
C GLN A 214 21.20 6.88 -24.89
N GLY A 215 21.50 7.25 -26.14
CA GLY A 215 20.72 6.86 -27.31
C GLY A 215 19.42 7.64 -27.48
N ARG A 216 19.20 8.75 -26.75
CA ARG A 216 18.08 9.64 -27.00
C ARG A 216 18.45 10.63 -28.09
N GLY A 217 18.28 10.18 -29.33
CA GLY A 217 18.49 11.01 -30.52
C GLY A 217 17.45 12.14 -30.65
N GLY A 218 17.80 13.12 -31.49
CA GLY A 218 17.04 14.36 -31.66
C GLY A 218 17.45 15.44 -30.66
N ASP A 219 16.80 16.59 -30.76
CA ASP A 219 16.90 17.63 -29.73
C ASP A 219 15.94 17.32 -28.59
N VAL A 220 16.41 17.57 -27.36
CA VAL A 220 15.70 17.18 -26.15
C VAL A 220 15.58 18.35 -25.21
N ALA A 221 14.47 18.40 -24.46
CA ALA A 221 14.24 19.45 -23.48
C ALA A 221 13.73 18.84 -22.17
N LEU A 222 14.28 19.29 -21.04
CA LEU A 222 13.87 18.83 -19.73
C LEU A 222 12.73 19.70 -19.21
N TYR A 223 11.70 19.08 -18.65
CA TYR A 223 10.56 19.74 -18.04
C TYR A 223 10.43 19.31 -16.57
N ARG A 224 9.92 20.22 -15.76
CA ARG A 224 9.53 19.98 -14.37
C ARG A 224 8.18 20.59 -14.07
N ILE A 225 7.56 20.14 -12.99
CA ILE A 225 6.41 20.85 -12.43
C ILE A 225 6.91 22.14 -11.78
N SER A 226 6.27 23.27 -12.07
CA SER A 226 6.65 24.58 -11.52
C SER A 226 6.46 24.62 -10.01
N LEU A 227 7.26 25.41 -9.30
CA LEU A 227 7.13 25.54 -7.83
C LEU A 227 5.75 26.07 -7.43
N GLN A 228 5.18 26.97 -8.25
CA GLN A 228 3.83 27.48 -8.07
C GLN A 228 2.77 26.39 -8.31
N GLY A 229 2.96 25.54 -9.33
CA GLY A 229 2.09 24.38 -9.58
C GLY A 229 2.18 23.30 -8.50
N ALA A 230 3.37 23.07 -7.95
CA ALA A 230 3.60 22.06 -6.90
C ALA A 230 3.12 22.50 -5.50
N GLY A 231 3.02 23.80 -5.25
CA GLY A 231 2.53 24.37 -3.99
C GLY A 231 1.05 24.77 -3.99
N SER A 232 0.34 24.56 -5.10
CA SER A 232 -1.05 24.98 -5.24
C SER A 232 -2.02 23.82 -5.00
N GLU A 233 -3.07 24.04 -4.20
CA GLU A 233 -4.25 23.15 -4.17
C GLU A 233 -5.08 23.24 -5.47
N SER A 234 -4.74 24.15 -6.39
CA SER A 234 -5.44 24.32 -7.66
C SER A 234 -5.07 23.27 -8.69
N LEU A 235 -6.04 22.95 -9.56
CA LEU A 235 -5.87 22.07 -10.72
C LEU A 235 -4.65 22.49 -11.58
N PRO A 236 -3.96 21.52 -12.23
CA PRO A 236 -2.95 21.80 -13.25
C PRO A 236 -3.44 22.83 -14.28
N ASP A 237 -2.68 23.92 -14.42
CA ASP A 237 -2.93 25.05 -15.34
C ASP A 237 -1.83 25.18 -16.40
N ALA A 238 -1.89 26.25 -17.21
CA ALA A 238 -0.94 26.47 -18.29
C ALA A 238 0.53 26.68 -17.84
N ALA A 239 0.76 27.00 -16.57
CA ALA A 239 2.10 27.18 -15.99
C ALA A 239 2.59 25.94 -15.21
N TYR A 240 1.84 24.84 -15.26
CA TYR A 240 2.13 23.64 -14.48
C TYR A 240 3.44 22.98 -14.91
N TRP A 241 3.69 22.85 -16.21
CA TRP A 241 4.95 22.32 -16.74
C TRP A 241 5.85 23.45 -17.23
N GLU A 242 7.02 23.58 -16.60
CA GLU A 242 8.03 24.56 -17.02
C GLU A 242 9.30 23.87 -17.53
N ARG A 243 9.95 24.53 -18.49
CA ARG A 243 11.22 24.07 -19.02
C ARG A 243 12.33 24.30 -17.99
N SER A 244 13.14 23.27 -17.80
CA SER A 244 14.37 23.31 -17.01
C SER A 244 15.57 23.06 -17.93
N GLY A 245 16.67 23.77 -17.70
CA GLY A 245 17.89 23.65 -18.51
C GLY A 245 17.96 24.61 -19.72
N SER A 246 18.99 24.44 -20.55
CA SER A 246 19.41 25.41 -21.57
C SER A 246 18.92 25.11 -23.00
N SER A 247 18.04 24.13 -23.20
CA SER A 247 17.61 23.70 -24.54
C SER A 247 16.83 24.77 -25.32
N GLU A 248 17.12 24.97 -26.60
CA GLU A 248 16.31 25.84 -27.47
C GLU A 248 15.00 25.19 -27.93
N VAL A 249 14.89 23.86 -27.80
CA VAL A 249 13.71 23.11 -28.25
C VAL A 249 12.59 23.15 -27.21
N ARG A 250 11.35 23.19 -27.70
CA ARG A 250 10.14 23.24 -26.87
C ARG A 250 9.12 22.19 -27.33
N ALA A 251 8.39 21.65 -26.37
CA ALA A 251 7.19 20.87 -26.64
C ALA A 251 6.12 21.80 -27.22
N SER A 252 5.25 21.28 -28.09
CA SER A 252 4.12 22.06 -28.59
C SER A 252 3.16 22.41 -27.46
N ASP A 253 2.46 23.53 -27.59
CA ASP A 253 1.44 23.93 -26.61
C ASP A 253 0.33 22.88 -26.52
N ASP A 254 0.01 22.19 -27.62
CA ASP A 254 -0.94 21.06 -27.64
C ASP A 254 -0.46 19.88 -26.78
N ALA A 255 0.83 19.50 -26.87
CA ALA A 255 1.38 18.39 -26.10
C ALA A 255 1.42 18.72 -24.60
N LEU A 256 1.79 19.96 -24.25
CA LEU A 256 1.75 20.44 -22.87
C LEU A 256 0.32 20.52 -22.34
N GLY A 257 -0.61 21.02 -23.14
CA GLY A 257 -2.04 21.08 -22.81
C GLY A 257 -2.63 19.70 -22.52
N LEU A 258 -2.31 18.71 -23.36
CA LEU A 258 -2.75 17.33 -23.15
C LEU A 258 -2.13 16.71 -21.89
N LEU A 259 -0.84 16.97 -21.64
CA LEU A 259 -0.17 16.50 -20.42
C LEU A 259 -0.79 17.10 -19.15
N ILE A 260 -1.20 18.38 -19.19
CA ILE A 260 -1.94 19.06 -18.12
C ILE A 260 -3.29 18.38 -17.89
N GLU A 261 -4.06 18.12 -18.96
CA GLU A 261 -5.34 17.41 -18.90
C GLU A 261 -5.18 16.05 -18.22
N LEU A 262 -4.20 15.27 -18.65
CA LEU A 262 -3.92 13.91 -18.16
C LEU A 262 -3.36 13.87 -16.73
N SER A 263 -2.90 15.00 -16.20
CA SER A 263 -2.41 15.14 -14.82
C SER A 263 -3.50 15.56 -13.84
N ARG A 264 -4.72 15.85 -14.30
CA ARG A 264 -5.81 16.26 -13.41
C ARG A 264 -6.35 15.09 -12.58
N PRO A 265 -6.76 15.32 -11.33
CA PRO A 265 -7.43 14.30 -10.52
C PRO A 265 -8.66 13.73 -11.26
N GLY A 266 -8.73 12.41 -11.40
CA GLY A 266 -9.84 11.73 -12.06
C GLY A 266 -9.73 11.66 -13.59
N ALA A 267 -8.66 12.18 -14.20
CA ALA A 267 -8.44 12.08 -15.65
C ALA A 267 -8.42 10.62 -16.13
N GLU A 268 -7.98 9.68 -15.29
CA GLU A 268 -7.95 8.24 -15.58
C GLU A 268 -9.33 7.62 -15.83
N THR A 269 -10.41 8.33 -15.49
CA THR A 269 -11.79 7.87 -15.71
C THR A 269 -12.27 8.07 -17.14
N ASP A 270 -11.55 8.87 -17.94
CA ASP A 270 -11.80 9.04 -19.37
C ASP A 270 -11.46 7.71 -20.10
N PRO A 271 -12.42 7.10 -20.84
CA PRO A 271 -12.16 5.91 -21.65
C PRO A 271 -11.00 6.09 -22.64
N ASP A 272 -10.75 7.31 -23.11
CA ASP A 272 -9.68 7.64 -24.05
C ASP A 272 -8.36 8.02 -23.37
N TYR A 273 -8.27 7.99 -22.03
CA TYR A 273 -7.09 8.42 -21.28
C TYR A 273 -5.80 7.77 -21.77
N LEU A 274 -5.81 6.43 -21.93
CA LEU A 274 -4.64 5.68 -22.37
C LEU A 274 -4.22 6.06 -23.79
N THR A 275 -5.20 6.24 -24.68
CA THR A 275 -4.98 6.67 -26.07
C THR A 275 -4.37 8.06 -26.11
N LYS A 276 -4.95 9.02 -25.37
CA LYS A 276 -4.43 10.39 -25.24
C LYS A 276 -3.02 10.41 -24.66
N LEU A 277 -2.77 9.67 -23.58
CA LEU A 277 -1.46 9.59 -22.95
C LEU A 277 -0.41 9.02 -23.91
N SER A 278 -0.75 8.01 -24.72
CA SER A 278 0.17 7.42 -25.70
C SER A 278 0.64 8.39 -26.80
N GLN A 279 -0.12 9.46 -27.05
CA GLN A 279 0.22 10.49 -28.05
C GLN A 279 1.35 11.39 -27.56
N VAL A 280 1.44 11.62 -26.24
CA VAL A 280 2.40 12.55 -25.64
C VAL A 280 3.43 11.88 -24.74
N MET A 281 3.24 10.64 -24.31
CA MET A 281 4.12 9.95 -23.37
C MET A 281 4.57 8.59 -23.93
N ASP A 282 5.84 8.25 -23.71
CA ASP A 282 6.34 6.90 -23.92
C ASP A 282 5.84 5.99 -22.77
N LEU A 283 4.85 5.14 -23.06
CA LEU A 283 4.18 4.31 -22.05
C LEU A 283 5.08 3.22 -21.49
N ASP A 284 6.06 2.73 -22.25
CA ASP A 284 6.99 1.70 -21.78
C ASP A 284 7.99 2.31 -20.80
N ARG A 285 8.47 3.53 -21.10
CA ARG A 285 9.31 4.30 -20.17
C ARG A 285 8.54 4.77 -18.94
N LEU A 286 7.28 5.16 -19.08
CA LEU A 286 6.43 5.49 -17.95
C LEU A 286 6.25 4.28 -17.01
N SER A 287 5.93 3.12 -17.56
CA SER A 287 5.76 1.89 -16.78
C SER A 287 7.08 1.47 -16.10
N SER A 288 8.20 1.62 -16.81
CA SER A 288 9.54 1.32 -16.28
C SER A 288 9.89 2.24 -15.12
N TYR A 289 9.52 3.52 -15.22
CA TYR A 289 9.72 4.50 -14.15
C TYR A 289 8.84 4.19 -12.93
N MET A 290 7.59 3.77 -13.13
CA MET A 290 6.73 3.29 -12.05
C MET A 290 7.34 2.06 -11.35
N ALA A 291 7.83 1.08 -12.12
CA ALA A 291 8.52 -0.09 -11.58
C ALA A 291 9.79 0.28 -10.79
N LEU A 292 10.61 1.21 -11.31
CA LEU A 292 11.78 1.76 -10.61
C LEU A 292 11.37 2.36 -9.26
N ARG A 293 10.32 3.20 -9.21
CA ARG A 293 9.85 3.80 -7.96
C ARG A 293 9.44 2.74 -6.95
N LEU A 294 8.70 1.70 -7.39
CA LEU A 294 8.32 0.57 -6.53
C LEU A 294 9.54 -0.15 -5.96
N LEU A 295 10.58 -0.41 -6.77
CA LEU A 295 11.84 -1.01 -6.29
C LEU A 295 12.56 -0.14 -5.24
N MET A 296 12.40 1.18 -5.31
CA MET A 296 12.98 2.13 -4.36
C MET A 296 12.10 2.33 -3.10
N GLY A 297 11.04 1.54 -2.94
CA GLY A 297 10.11 1.59 -1.79
C GLY A 297 8.89 2.49 -2.01
N ASN A 298 8.77 3.09 -3.21
CA ASN A 298 7.74 4.03 -3.61
C ASN A 298 7.57 5.21 -2.64
N PRO A 299 8.64 5.98 -2.38
CA PRO A 299 8.57 7.13 -1.48
C PRO A 299 7.50 8.11 -1.99
N VAL A 300 6.74 8.71 -1.06
CA VAL A 300 5.84 9.82 -1.37
C VAL A 300 6.71 10.98 -1.84
N ALA A 301 6.51 11.42 -3.08
CA ALA A 301 7.24 12.52 -3.67
C ALA A 301 6.39 13.78 -3.69
N ARG A 302 7.08 14.92 -3.70
CA ARG A 302 6.44 16.19 -4.07
C ARG A 302 6.23 16.22 -5.58
N ALA A 303 5.20 16.93 -6.03
CA ALA A 303 4.91 17.07 -7.45
C ALA A 303 6.10 17.66 -8.23
N ASP A 304 6.83 18.62 -7.66
CA ASP A 304 8.02 19.24 -8.26
C ASP A 304 9.27 18.33 -8.31
N GLU A 305 9.19 17.07 -7.91
CA GLU A 305 10.25 16.08 -8.12
C GLU A 305 10.11 15.34 -9.45
N MET A 306 8.95 15.40 -10.10
CA MET A 306 8.79 14.81 -11.43
C MET A 306 9.60 15.61 -12.46
N ARG A 307 10.43 14.89 -13.21
CA ARG A 307 11.18 15.42 -14.35
C ARG A 307 10.79 14.62 -15.59
N LEU A 308 10.61 15.31 -16.70
CA LEU A 308 10.26 14.72 -17.99
C LEU A 308 11.25 15.18 -19.06
N LEU A 309 11.73 14.24 -19.86
CA LEU A 309 12.54 14.51 -21.04
C LEU A 309 11.62 14.51 -22.27
N TYR A 310 11.45 15.67 -22.89
CA TYR A 310 10.77 15.80 -24.18
C TYR A 310 11.73 15.45 -25.31
N ARG A 311 11.26 14.68 -26.30
CA ARG A 311 12.03 14.29 -27.49
C ARG A 311 11.36 14.83 -28.75
N SER A 312 12.04 15.73 -29.46
CA SER A 312 11.48 16.36 -30.67
C SER A 312 11.26 15.37 -31.82
N VAL A 313 12.06 14.31 -31.89
CA VAL A 313 12.00 13.31 -32.97
C VAL A 313 10.66 12.56 -33.05
N ASN A 314 9.94 12.44 -31.93
CA ASN A 314 8.66 11.74 -31.88
C ASN A 314 7.56 12.50 -31.13
N GLY A 315 7.84 13.74 -30.69
CA GLY A 315 6.89 14.58 -29.97
C GLY A 315 6.45 14.03 -28.61
N ARG A 316 7.21 13.11 -28.00
CA ARG A 316 6.83 12.43 -26.75
C ARG A 316 7.77 12.72 -25.60
N PHE A 317 7.23 12.63 -24.40
CA PHE A 317 7.92 12.70 -23.12
C PHE A 317 8.32 11.30 -22.65
N GLU A 318 9.42 11.21 -21.88
CA GLU A 318 9.73 10.06 -21.02
C GLU A 318 10.15 10.55 -19.63
N PRO A 319 9.89 9.80 -18.55
CA PRO A 319 10.30 10.21 -17.21
C PRO A 319 11.81 10.17 -16.99
N VAL A 320 12.27 11.09 -16.14
CA VAL A 320 13.66 11.18 -15.70
C VAL A 320 13.74 10.87 -14.20
N PRO A 321 14.40 9.77 -13.79
CA PRO A 321 14.72 9.48 -12.39
C PRO A 321 15.47 10.63 -11.71
N TRP A 322 14.79 11.25 -10.74
CA TRP A 322 15.31 12.41 -10.01
C TRP A 322 15.00 12.27 -8.51
N ASN A 323 16.00 12.43 -7.64
CA ASN A 323 15.88 12.39 -6.18
C ASN A 323 15.08 11.22 -5.60
N ILE A 324 15.13 10.04 -6.23
CA ILE A 324 14.49 8.83 -5.69
C ILE A 324 15.47 8.16 -4.72
N ALA A 325 15.07 8.09 -3.45
CA ALA A 325 15.79 7.46 -2.36
C ALA A 325 15.24 6.07 -2.04
N LEU A 326 16.10 5.15 -1.60
CA LEU A 326 15.69 3.83 -1.12
C LEU A 326 15.03 3.98 0.25
N SER A 327 13.77 3.58 0.33
CA SER A 327 12.95 3.70 1.54
C SER A 327 12.33 2.36 1.94
N GLU A 328 11.73 2.31 3.13
CA GLU A 328 10.94 1.15 3.57
C GLU A 328 9.81 0.88 2.55
N PRO A 329 9.63 -0.37 2.10
CA PRO A 329 8.71 -0.68 1.04
C PRO A 329 7.26 -0.41 1.45
N ARG A 330 6.61 0.53 0.76
CA ARG A 330 5.16 0.71 0.86
C ARG A 330 4.41 -0.35 0.07
N SER A 331 3.08 -0.36 0.19
CA SER A 331 2.24 -1.16 -0.70
C SER A 331 2.52 -0.80 -2.17
N ILE A 332 2.55 -1.78 -3.06
CA ILE A 332 2.67 -1.55 -4.51
C ILE A 332 1.43 -0.87 -5.12
N LEU A 333 0.38 -0.71 -4.32
CA LEU A 333 -0.81 0.06 -4.64
C LEU A 333 -0.76 1.51 -4.11
N ALA A 334 0.22 1.82 -3.28
CA ALA A 334 0.27 3.12 -2.63
C ALA A 334 0.57 4.22 -3.67
N PRO A 335 -0.10 5.38 -3.60
CA PRO A 335 0.16 6.49 -4.51
C PRO A 335 1.57 7.03 -4.31
N ALA A 336 2.16 7.48 -5.41
CA ALA A 336 3.47 8.11 -5.45
C ALA A 336 3.44 9.58 -4.98
N GLY A 337 2.24 10.19 -4.92
CA GLY A 337 2.06 11.61 -4.57
C GLY A 337 2.22 12.56 -5.76
N ILE A 338 2.37 12.01 -6.97
CA ILE A 338 2.53 12.77 -8.20
C ILE A 338 1.29 12.54 -9.07
N PRO A 339 0.48 13.59 -9.37
CA PRO A 339 -0.83 13.42 -10.01
C PRO A 339 -0.83 12.58 -11.29
N LEU A 340 0.14 12.81 -12.18
CA LEU A 340 0.27 12.05 -13.42
C LEU A 340 0.57 10.55 -13.18
N LEU A 341 1.42 10.25 -12.19
CA LEU A 341 1.75 8.86 -11.85
C LEU A 341 0.59 8.17 -11.16
N ASP A 342 -0.11 8.87 -10.27
CA ASP A 342 -1.25 8.35 -9.53
C ASP A 342 -2.46 8.10 -10.44
N ALA A 343 -2.66 8.95 -11.46
CA ALA A 343 -3.64 8.70 -12.52
C ALA A 343 -3.22 7.50 -13.38
N ALA A 344 -1.97 7.47 -13.85
CA ALA A 344 -1.44 6.37 -14.66
C ALA A 344 -1.48 5.01 -13.92
N SER A 345 -1.18 4.97 -12.61
CA SER A 345 -1.21 3.74 -11.80
C SER A 345 -2.61 3.19 -11.57
N ARG A 346 -3.66 3.98 -11.83
CA ARG A 346 -5.06 3.56 -11.75
C ARG A 346 -5.59 3.00 -13.07
N VAL A 347 -4.82 3.12 -14.15
CA VAL A 347 -5.15 2.53 -15.45
C VAL A 347 -4.72 1.06 -15.46
N PRO A 348 -5.64 0.10 -15.70
CA PRO A 348 -5.33 -1.32 -15.60
C PRO A 348 -4.15 -1.78 -16.46
N ALA A 349 -4.09 -1.32 -17.70
CA ALA A 349 -3.02 -1.67 -18.63
C ALA A 349 -1.64 -1.18 -18.17
N LEU A 350 -1.54 0.03 -17.62
CA LEU A 350 -0.27 0.62 -17.19
C LEU A 350 0.20 0.02 -15.87
N ARG A 351 -0.68 -0.17 -14.88
CA ARG A 351 -0.32 -0.83 -13.62
C ARG A 351 0.14 -2.26 -13.85
N SER A 352 -0.59 -3.03 -14.67
CA SER A 352 -0.22 -4.41 -14.99
C SER A 352 1.11 -4.47 -15.73
N ARG A 353 1.37 -3.55 -16.66
CA ARG A 353 2.67 -3.44 -17.36
C ARG A 353 3.81 -3.11 -16.40
N ALA A 354 3.63 -2.13 -15.50
CA ALA A 354 4.63 -1.78 -14.50
C ALA A 354 4.93 -2.94 -13.53
N GLN A 355 3.89 -3.67 -13.09
CA GLN A 355 4.04 -4.85 -12.24
C GLN A 355 4.74 -6.01 -12.98
N ALA A 356 4.47 -6.21 -14.27
CA ALA A 356 5.17 -7.20 -15.09
C ALA A 356 6.67 -6.86 -15.25
N GLN A 357 7.01 -5.61 -15.53
CA GLN A 357 8.40 -5.15 -15.60
C GLN A 357 9.12 -5.27 -14.24
N LEU A 358 8.40 -4.99 -13.15
CA LEU A 358 8.89 -5.20 -11.80
C LEU A 358 9.19 -6.67 -11.53
N GLN A 359 8.29 -7.57 -11.92
CA GLN A 359 8.48 -9.01 -11.79
C GLN A 359 9.65 -9.54 -12.62
N GLU A 360 9.78 -9.09 -13.88
CA GLU A 360 10.90 -9.42 -14.76
C GLU A 360 12.23 -8.99 -14.13
N TYR A 361 12.29 -7.76 -13.60
CA TYR A 361 13.46 -7.26 -12.89
C TYR A 361 13.81 -8.14 -11.67
N LEU A 362 12.80 -8.55 -10.88
CA LEU A 362 13.02 -9.38 -9.71
C LEU A 362 13.53 -10.78 -10.03
N GLN A 363 13.20 -11.32 -11.20
CA GLN A 363 13.64 -12.63 -11.66
C GLN A 363 15.08 -12.59 -12.21
N ILE A 364 15.42 -11.54 -12.96
CA ILE A 364 16.68 -11.46 -13.69
C ILE A 364 17.77 -10.73 -12.90
N GLU A 365 17.43 -9.60 -12.28
CA GLU A 365 18.42 -8.61 -11.81
C GLU A 365 18.49 -8.44 -10.28
N ALA A 366 17.49 -8.87 -9.51
CA ALA A 366 17.48 -8.63 -8.06
C ALA A 366 18.69 -9.23 -7.31
N SER A 367 19.21 -10.37 -7.78
CA SER A 367 20.44 -10.96 -7.23
C SER A 367 21.68 -10.10 -7.52
N THR A 368 21.68 -9.38 -8.66
CA THR A 368 22.78 -8.53 -9.09
C THR A 368 22.82 -7.21 -8.33
N ASP A 369 21.68 -6.69 -7.86
CA ASP A 369 21.61 -5.51 -6.98
C ASP A 369 22.36 -5.74 -5.66
N LEU A 370 22.06 -6.83 -4.95
CA LEU A 370 22.69 -7.12 -3.67
C LEU A 370 24.20 -7.39 -3.85
N GLN A 371 24.57 -8.09 -4.93
CA GLN A 371 25.98 -8.32 -5.27
C GLN A 371 26.70 -7.00 -5.57
N SER A 372 26.10 -6.12 -6.38
CA SER A 372 26.64 -4.81 -6.73
C SER A 372 26.81 -3.92 -5.49
N PHE A 373 25.84 -3.93 -4.58
CA PHE A 373 25.92 -3.24 -3.30
C PHE A 373 27.11 -3.74 -2.48
N GLN A 374 27.24 -5.07 -2.34
CA GLN A 374 28.31 -5.69 -1.55
C GLN A 374 29.68 -5.39 -2.13
N THR A 375 29.84 -5.47 -3.46
CA THR A 375 31.10 -5.12 -4.13
C THR A 375 31.44 -3.64 -3.93
N THR A 376 30.47 -2.75 -4.14
CA THR A 376 30.64 -1.30 -3.89
C THR A 376 31.10 -1.06 -2.45
N ARG A 377 30.41 -1.67 -1.48
CA ARG A 377 30.74 -1.58 -0.05
C ARG A 377 32.17 -2.03 0.24
N ARG A 378 32.61 -3.17 -0.29
CA ARG A 378 33.99 -3.68 -0.08
C ARG A 378 35.04 -2.69 -0.59
N ASN A 379 34.75 -1.97 -1.67
CA ASN A 379 35.68 -1.01 -2.26
C ASN A 379 35.71 0.34 -1.52
N ILE A 380 34.61 0.76 -0.90
CA ILE A 380 34.51 2.10 -0.29
C ILE A 380 34.72 2.11 1.22
N GLU A 381 34.46 1.01 1.93
CA GLU A 381 34.41 1.01 3.40
C GLU A 381 35.76 1.39 4.05
N ALA A 382 36.87 0.79 3.61
CA ALA A 382 38.20 1.16 4.09
C ALA A 382 38.65 2.58 3.66
N PRO A 383 38.44 3.03 2.41
CA PRO A 383 38.67 4.41 2.02
C PRO A 383 37.85 5.42 2.83
N PHE A 384 36.57 5.13 3.09
CA PHE A 384 35.74 5.97 3.97
C PHE A 384 36.32 6.04 5.38
N TYR A 385 36.77 4.92 5.96
CA TYR A 385 37.38 4.94 7.29
C TYR A 385 38.66 5.75 7.37
N SER A 386 39.37 5.86 6.25
CA SER A 386 40.61 6.60 6.10
C SER A 386 40.41 8.10 5.82
N ASP A 387 39.24 8.49 5.28
CA ASP A 387 38.88 9.89 5.06
C ASP A 387 38.78 10.66 6.40
N GLN A 388 39.74 11.56 6.62
CA GLN A 388 39.83 12.38 7.84
C GLN A 388 39.00 13.67 7.79
N TRP A 389 38.39 13.95 6.64
CA TRP A 389 37.67 15.19 6.33
C TRP A 389 36.16 15.02 6.32
N LYS A 390 35.68 13.78 6.20
CA LYS A 390 34.24 13.46 6.34
C LYS A 390 33.67 13.95 7.68
N LEU A 391 32.39 14.30 7.67
CA LEU A 391 31.67 14.68 8.88
C LEU A 391 31.22 13.46 9.70
N PRO A 392 30.67 12.39 9.08
CA PRO A 392 30.19 11.22 9.82
C PRO A 392 31.33 10.40 10.42
N SER A 393 31.10 9.84 11.60
CA SER A 393 32.03 8.89 12.21
C SER A 393 32.09 7.57 11.46
N ASN A 394 33.17 6.80 11.64
CA ASN A 394 33.29 5.45 11.07
C ASN A 394 32.15 4.53 11.55
N ARG A 395 31.64 4.74 12.77
CA ARG A 395 30.46 4.04 13.29
C ARG A 395 29.20 4.41 12.50
N ILE A 396 28.96 5.69 12.23
CA ILE A 396 27.80 6.16 11.46
C ILE A 396 27.85 5.59 10.04
N VAL A 397 29.00 5.68 9.37
CA VAL A 397 29.21 5.10 8.03
C VAL A 397 28.85 3.61 8.03
N ARG A 398 29.42 2.83 8.96
CA ARG A 398 29.16 1.39 9.06
C ARG A 398 27.68 1.08 9.28
N ASN A 399 27.05 1.80 10.20
CA ASN A 399 25.64 1.61 10.52
C ASN A 399 24.75 1.96 9.33
N ALA A 400 25.01 3.08 8.64
CA ALA A 400 24.25 3.46 7.46
C ALA A 400 24.37 2.42 6.34
N LEU A 401 25.58 1.94 6.05
CA LEU A 401 25.79 0.88 5.05
C LEU A 401 25.12 -0.45 5.44
N ASN A 402 25.10 -0.80 6.74
CA ASN A 402 24.36 -1.97 7.23
C ASN A 402 22.84 -1.78 7.03
N THR A 403 22.30 -0.65 7.48
CA THR A 403 20.87 -0.34 7.37
C THR A 403 20.42 -0.36 5.92
N GLN A 404 21.17 0.25 4.99
CA GLN A 404 20.82 0.24 3.57
C GLN A 404 20.87 -1.16 2.95
N GLN A 405 21.83 -1.99 3.36
CA GLN A 405 21.91 -3.37 2.89
C GLN A 405 20.71 -4.21 3.37
N ASP A 406 20.32 -4.05 4.63
CA ASP A 406 19.17 -4.74 5.20
C ASP A 406 17.86 -4.24 4.59
N LEU A 407 17.75 -2.93 4.38
CA LEU A 407 16.61 -2.29 3.71
C LEU A 407 16.45 -2.80 2.27
N LEU A 408 17.55 -2.90 1.51
CA LEU A 408 17.53 -3.44 0.16
C LEU A 408 16.97 -4.87 0.13
N LYS A 409 17.40 -5.74 1.04
CA LYS A 409 16.90 -7.12 1.13
C LYS A 409 15.41 -7.16 1.49
N LYS A 410 15.02 -6.44 2.56
CA LYS A 410 13.62 -6.35 3.00
C LYS A 410 12.70 -5.85 1.90
N SER A 411 13.13 -4.84 1.14
CA SER A 411 12.38 -4.28 0.02
C SER A 411 12.11 -5.33 -1.07
N LEU A 412 13.15 -6.07 -1.49
CA LEU A 412 12.99 -7.12 -2.50
C LEU A 412 12.04 -8.24 -2.05
N ASP A 413 12.15 -8.69 -0.79
CA ASP A 413 11.28 -9.73 -0.24
C ASP A 413 9.83 -9.25 -0.10
N ALA A 414 9.62 -8.03 0.38
CA ALA A 414 8.30 -7.42 0.52
C ALA A 414 7.58 -7.26 -0.83
N ILE A 415 8.30 -6.82 -1.87
CA ILE A 415 7.73 -6.68 -3.21
C ILE A 415 7.37 -8.07 -3.78
N ARG A 416 8.24 -9.08 -3.63
CA ARG A 416 7.95 -10.45 -4.06
C ARG A 416 6.69 -11.01 -3.40
N ALA A 417 6.54 -10.80 -2.09
CA ALA A 417 5.36 -11.24 -1.35
C ALA A 417 4.08 -10.56 -1.86
N GLN A 418 4.14 -9.25 -2.13
CA GLN A 418 3.00 -8.51 -2.69
C GLN A 418 2.65 -8.95 -4.12
N LEU A 419 3.64 -9.22 -4.97
CA LEU A 419 3.40 -9.66 -6.36
C LEU A 419 2.80 -11.07 -6.43
N ALA A 420 3.08 -11.92 -5.43
CA ALA A 420 2.48 -13.25 -5.35
C ALA A 420 0.99 -13.24 -4.92
N SER A 421 0.46 -12.11 -4.44
CA SER A 421 -0.91 -11.98 -3.90
C SER A 421 -1.91 -11.62 -5.02
N ALA A 422 -2.25 -12.62 -5.84
CA ALA A 422 -3.41 -12.59 -6.73
C ALA A 422 -4.56 -13.36 -6.05
N GLU A 423 -5.47 -12.65 -5.41
CA GLU A 423 -6.49 -13.23 -4.52
C GLU A 423 -7.88 -13.10 -5.12
N VAL A 424 -8.61 -14.21 -5.18
CA VAL A 424 -9.97 -14.26 -5.74
C VAL A 424 -10.88 -15.06 -4.83
N LEU A 425 -12.11 -14.59 -4.71
CA LEU A 425 -13.20 -15.28 -4.02
C LEU A 425 -14.25 -15.71 -5.02
N ILE A 426 -14.68 -16.94 -4.94
CA ILE A 426 -15.57 -17.55 -5.92
C ILE A 426 -16.94 -17.78 -5.30
N ASN A 427 -17.98 -17.21 -5.90
CA ASN A 427 -19.35 -17.58 -5.58
C ASN A 427 -20.00 -18.24 -6.78
N GLU A 428 -20.40 -19.48 -6.63
CA GLU A 428 -21.20 -20.20 -7.60
C GLU A 428 -22.67 -20.05 -7.23
N ARG A 429 -23.47 -19.51 -8.15
CA ARG A 429 -24.91 -19.30 -7.94
C ARG A 429 -25.71 -20.21 -8.84
N ILE A 430 -26.67 -20.90 -8.24
CA ILE A 430 -27.69 -21.68 -8.93
C ILE A 430 -28.81 -20.71 -9.33
N PRO A 431 -29.06 -20.49 -10.63
CA PRO A 431 -30.09 -19.56 -11.08
C PRO A 431 -31.48 -19.91 -10.52
N ALA A 432 -32.25 -18.87 -10.16
CA ALA A 432 -33.60 -19.05 -9.63
C ALA A 432 -34.61 -19.58 -10.67
N GLU A 433 -34.43 -19.18 -11.94
CA GLU A 433 -35.26 -19.59 -13.06
C GLU A 433 -34.56 -20.62 -13.93
N GLU A 434 -35.32 -21.61 -14.42
CA GLU A 434 -34.80 -22.57 -15.38
C GLU A 434 -34.56 -21.91 -16.74
N SER A 435 -33.30 -21.62 -17.06
CA SER A 435 -32.84 -21.06 -18.34
C SER A 435 -31.65 -21.84 -18.92
N GLU A 436 -31.09 -21.43 -20.06
CA GLU A 436 -29.86 -22.00 -20.60
C GLU A 436 -28.62 -21.77 -19.71
N VAL A 437 -28.69 -20.82 -18.76
CA VAL A 437 -27.66 -20.61 -17.74
C VAL A 437 -27.73 -21.75 -16.73
N LEU A 438 -26.64 -22.51 -16.63
CA LEU A 438 -26.48 -23.65 -15.74
C LEU A 438 -25.99 -23.23 -14.36
N LEU A 439 -25.09 -22.24 -14.33
CA LEU A 439 -24.42 -21.74 -13.14
C LEU A 439 -23.91 -20.32 -13.41
N VAL A 440 -23.96 -19.45 -12.40
CA VAL A 440 -23.30 -18.14 -12.44
C VAL A 440 -22.07 -18.20 -11.53
N ILE A 441 -20.93 -17.71 -11.98
CA ILE A 441 -19.71 -17.62 -11.17
C ILE A 441 -19.38 -16.14 -10.95
N ASP A 442 -19.52 -15.66 -9.73
CA ASP A 442 -19.02 -14.34 -9.32
C ASP A 442 -17.60 -14.50 -8.75
N ALA A 443 -16.58 -14.10 -9.51
CA ALA A 443 -15.20 -14.01 -9.08
C ALA A 443 -14.89 -12.60 -8.55
N ASN A 444 -14.78 -12.47 -7.23
CA ASN A 444 -14.44 -11.21 -6.57
C ASN A 444 -12.92 -11.14 -6.41
N ALA A 445 -12.28 -10.45 -7.35
CA ALA A 445 -10.84 -10.22 -7.32
C ALA A 445 -10.52 -9.18 -6.25
N ARG A 446 -9.46 -9.41 -5.47
CA ARG A 446 -8.96 -8.46 -4.46
C ARG A 446 -7.45 -8.41 -4.45
N GLY A 447 -6.92 -7.47 -3.68
CA GLY A 447 -5.49 -7.40 -3.40
C GLY A 447 -4.67 -6.68 -4.48
N PRO A 448 -3.34 -6.71 -4.38
CA PRO A 448 -2.46 -5.86 -5.17
C PRO A 448 -2.25 -6.30 -6.62
N VAL A 449 -2.51 -7.57 -6.93
CA VAL A 449 -2.28 -8.17 -8.25
C VAL A 449 -3.56 -8.76 -8.83
N ALA A 450 -3.72 -8.62 -10.14
CA ALA A 450 -4.86 -9.20 -10.84
C ALA A 450 -4.76 -10.72 -10.95
N GLY A 451 -5.91 -11.38 -10.84
CA GLY A 451 -6.03 -12.81 -11.14
C GLY A 451 -6.33 -13.05 -12.61
N LEU A 452 -6.18 -14.30 -13.04
CA LEU A 452 -6.65 -14.82 -14.32
C LEU A 452 -7.56 -16.00 -14.04
N LEU A 453 -8.78 -15.99 -14.58
CA LEU A 453 -9.61 -17.20 -14.59
C LEU A 453 -8.92 -18.24 -15.49
N SER A 454 -8.39 -19.33 -14.91
CA SER A 454 -7.54 -20.29 -15.62
C SER A 454 -8.27 -21.59 -15.96
N SER A 455 -9.14 -22.08 -15.08
CA SER A 455 -9.91 -23.30 -15.35
C SER A 455 -11.20 -23.42 -14.54
N ILE A 456 -12.06 -24.34 -14.96
CA ILE A 456 -13.19 -24.88 -14.18
C ILE A 456 -13.17 -26.40 -14.29
N THR A 457 -13.10 -27.09 -13.15
CA THR A 457 -13.04 -28.54 -13.09
C THR A 457 -14.37 -29.14 -12.68
N PHE A 458 -14.83 -30.14 -13.41
CA PHE A 458 -16.04 -30.90 -13.15
C PHE A 458 -15.70 -32.30 -12.61
N PRO A 459 -16.64 -32.98 -11.93
CA PRO A 459 -16.51 -34.40 -11.63
C PRO A 459 -16.26 -35.22 -12.92
N PRO A 460 -15.47 -36.31 -12.86
CA PRO A 460 -15.08 -37.09 -14.05
C PRO A 460 -16.22 -37.53 -14.98
N ARG A 461 -17.43 -37.74 -14.43
CA ARG A 461 -18.64 -38.11 -15.19
C ARG A 461 -19.08 -37.07 -16.24
N TYR A 462 -18.63 -35.83 -16.15
CA TYR A 462 -18.96 -34.76 -17.11
C TYR A 462 -17.95 -34.66 -18.28
N ALA A 463 -16.88 -35.46 -18.29
CA ALA A 463 -15.81 -35.33 -19.29
C ALA A 463 -16.28 -35.47 -20.75
N GLU A 464 -17.20 -36.41 -21.03
CA GLU A 464 -17.75 -36.60 -22.38
C GLU A 464 -18.52 -35.36 -22.87
N ILE A 465 -19.37 -34.79 -22.00
CA ILE A 465 -20.16 -33.60 -22.30
C ILE A 465 -19.24 -32.40 -22.59
N LEU A 466 -18.19 -32.21 -21.78
CA LEU A 466 -17.21 -31.15 -22.00
C LEU A 466 -16.47 -31.31 -23.34
N SER A 467 -16.05 -32.53 -23.67
CA SER A 467 -15.38 -32.82 -24.95
C SER A 467 -16.26 -32.61 -26.18
N SER A 468 -17.59 -32.67 -26.01
CA SER A 468 -18.56 -32.42 -27.09
C SER A 468 -18.86 -30.94 -27.33
N GLY A 469 -18.29 -30.02 -26.53
CA GLY A 469 -18.46 -28.58 -26.69
C GLY A 469 -19.86 -28.06 -26.32
N GLN A 470 -20.60 -28.76 -25.46
CA GLN A 470 -21.96 -28.38 -25.07
C GLN A 470 -22.04 -27.32 -23.97
N ILE A 471 -20.91 -26.93 -23.38
CA ILE A 471 -20.82 -25.91 -22.34
C ILE A 471 -19.99 -24.74 -22.86
N HIS A 472 -20.51 -23.54 -22.66
CA HIS A 472 -19.83 -22.29 -22.95
C HIS A 472 -19.73 -21.43 -21.69
N VAL A 473 -18.76 -20.52 -21.67
CA VAL A 473 -18.54 -19.57 -20.57
C VAL A 473 -18.51 -18.17 -21.16
N PHE A 474 -19.34 -17.30 -20.60
CA PHE A 474 -19.44 -15.89 -21.00
C PHE A 474 -19.11 -15.00 -19.80
N ARG A 475 -18.43 -13.87 -20.06
CA ARG A 475 -18.20 -12.83 -19.07
C ARG A 475 -19.25 -11.74 -19.21
N ASP A 476 -19.90 -11.44 -18.10
CA ASP A 476 -20.81 -10.31 -17.96
C ASP A 476 -20.09 -8.99 -18.24
N THR A 477 -20.74 -8.13 -19.02
CA THR A 477 -20.22 -6.78 -19.33
C THR A 477 -20.81 -5.68 -18.46
N GLY A 478 -21.71 -6.02 -17.52
CA GLY A 478 -22.09 -5.17 -16.39
C GLY A 478 -23.59 -4.96 -16.20
N ASP A 479 -24.45 -5.66 -16.94
CA ASP A 479 -25.89 -5.64 -16.69
C ASP A 479 -26.34 -6.75 -15.72
N GLY A 480 -25.45 -7.72 -15.45
CA GLY A 480 -25.68 -8.81 -14.52
C GLY A 480 -26.60 -9.91 -15.04
N VAL A 481 -26.98 -9.88 -16.33
CA VAL A 481 -27.92 -10.80 -16.98
C VAL A 481 -27.27 -11.41 -18.20
N TYR A 482 -27.42 -12.74 -18.38
CA TYR A 482 -26.88 -13.39 -19.57
C TYR A 482 -27.56 -12.90 -20.86
N GLY A 483 -26.79 -12.50 -21.88
CA GLY A 483 -27.31 -12.06 -23.17
C GLY A 483 -26.26 -11.81 -24.27
N GLU A 484 -26.70 -11.26 -25.41
CA GLU A 484 -25.83 -11.00 -26.59
C GLU A 484 -24.69 -10.00 -26.32
N GLY A 485 -24.79 -9.20 -25.26
CA GLY A 485 -23.75 -8.25 -24.86
C GLY A 485 -22.56 -8.90 -24.15
N ASP A 486 -22.66 -10.16 -23.73
CA ASP A 486 -21.63 -10.82 -22.95
C ASP A 486 -20.47 -11.33 -23.80
N LEU A 487 -19.28 -11.31 -23.21
CA LEU A 487 -18.05 -11.68 -23.92
C LEU A 487 -17.78 -13.18 -23.79
N PRO A 488 -17.76 -13.96 -24.88
CA PRO A 488 -17.40 -15.36 -24.81
C PRO A 488 -15.94 -15.52 -24.39
N ILE A 489 -15.66 -16.47 -23.50
CA ILE A 489 -14.28 -16.81 -23.10
C ILE A 489 -13.80 -18.00 -23.91
N PRO A 490 -12.76 -17.86 -24.73
CA PRO A 490 -12.19 -18.98 -25.46
C PRO A 490 -11.66 -20.05 -24.50
N MET A 491 -12.04 -21.31 -24.73
CA MET A 491 -11.72 -22.43 -23.84
C MET A 491 -11.46 -23.72 -24.62
N ILE A 492 -10.73 -24.65 -23.99
CA ILE A 492 -10.57 -26.03 -24.45
C ILE A 492 -10.93 -27.00 -23.33
N ALA A 493 -11.57 -28.10 -23.67
CA ALA A 493 -11.83 -29.18 -22.73
C ALA A 493 -10.61 -30.12 -22.68
N SER A 494 -10.13 -30.39 -21.46
CA SER A 494 -9.07 -31.38 -21.18
C SER A 494 -9.57 -32.32 -20.08
N GLY A 495 -10.04 -33.50 -20.49
CA GLY A 495 -10.70 -34.44 -19.59
C GLY A 495 -11.97 -33.84 -18.98
N SER A 496 -12.01 -33.74 -17.64
CA SER A 496 -13.12 -33.11 -16.92
C SER A 496 -12.88 -31.64 -16.57
N THR A 497 -11.92 -30.97 -17.20
CA THR A 497 -11.57 -29.56 -16.93
C THR A 497 -11.72 -28.71 -18.17
N LEU A 498 -12.37 -27.55 -18.03
CA LEU A 498 -12.32 -26.46 -19.00
C LEU A 498 -11.10 -25.61 -18.70
N GLN A 499 -10.19 -25.46 -19.66
CA GLN A 499 -9.03 -24.56 -19.57
C GLN A 499 -9.26 -23.34 -20.45
N PHE A 500 -9.05 -22.15 -19.89
CA PHE A 500 -9.25 -20.90 -20.63
C PHE A 500 -7.97 -20.48 -21.36
N LEU A 501 -8.13 -20.10 -22.62
CA LEU A 501 -7.04 -19.64 -23.48
C LEU A 501 -6.64 -18.19 -23.13
N GLU A 502 -5.57 -17.68 -23.74
CA GLU A 502 -5.13 -16.31 -23.50
C GLU A 502 -6.11 -15.28 -24.08
N GLY A 503 -6.45 -14.29 -23.26
CA GLY A 503 -7.27 -13.14 -23.62
C GLY A 503 -7.54 -12.21 -22.43
N GLN A 504 -8.12 -11.04 -22.69
CA GLN A 504 -8.42 -10.02 -21.66
C GLN A 504 -9.69 -10.35 -20.89
N GLU A 505 -10.60 -11.09 -21.50
CA GLU A 505 -11.87 -11.53 -20.95
C GLU A 505 -11.71 -12.45 -19.73
N ARG A 506 -10.57 -13.12 -19.53
CA ARG A 506 -10.26 -13.87 -18.29
C ARG A 506 -9.61 -13.03 -17.17
N LEU A 507 -9.27 -11.76 -17.44
CA LEU A 507 -8.57 -10.90 -16.46
C LEU A 507 -9.51 -10.49 -15.31
N LEU A 508 -9.14 -10.88 -14.11
CA LEU A 508 -9.82 -10.57 -12.86
C LEU A 508 -9.14 -9.37 -12.20
N TRP A 509 -9.42 -8.19 -12.75
CA TRP A 509 -8.87 -6.92 -12.25
C TRP A 509 -9.47 -6.55 -10.90
N PRO A 510 -8.68 -6.34 -9.83
CA PRO A 510 -9.21 -6.09 -8.48
C PRO A 510 -9.73 -4.67 -8.28
N GLY A 511 -9.50 -3.74 -9.22
CA GLY A 511 -9.92 -2.34 -9.07
C GLY A 511 -8.79 -1.43 -8.58
N ASN A 512 -9.15 -0.22 -8.15
CA ASN A 512 -8.20 0.76 -7.61
C ASN A 512 -8.34 0.87 -6.10
N PRO A 513 -7.22 1.01 -5.36
CA PRO A 513 -7.26 1.14 -3.92
C PRO A 513 -8.04 2.39 -3.52
N ALA A 514 -8.79 2.31 -2.41
CA ALA A 514 -9.15 3.54 -1.72
C ALA A 514 -7.96 4.00 -0.90
N VAL A 515 -7.70 5.31 -0.93
CA VAL A 515 -6.56 5.92 -0.25
C VAL A 515 -7.04 7.13 0.56
N THR A 516 -6.35 7.44 1.66
CA THR A 516 -6.57 8.68 2.40
C THR A 516 -6.16 9.91 1.58
N SER A 517 -6.44 11.11 2.08
CA SER A 517 -5.95 12.34 1.46
C SER A 517 -4.41 12.41 1.45
N GLU A 518 -3.78 11.76 2.42
CA GLU A 518 -2.34 11.62 2.63
C GLU A 518 -1.73 10.44 1.84
N GLY A 519 -2.54 9.67 1.11
CA GLY A 519 -2.07 8.59 0.26
C GLY A 519 -1.77 7.26 0.99
N GLU A 520 -2.37 7.04 2.16
CA GLU A 520 -2.33 5.74 2.84
C GLU A 520 -3.40 4.80 2.29
N LEU A 521 -3.08 3.50 2.20
CA LEU A 521 -4.00 2.50 1.68
C LEU A 521 -5.10 2.19 2.70
N LEU A 522 -6.33 2.65 2.43
CA LEU A 522 -7.49 2.41 3.30
C LEU A 522 -8.00 0.97 3.21
N ARG A 523 -8.06 0.44 1.98
CA ARG A 523 -8.50 -0.93 1.71
C ARG A 523 -7.83 -1.51 0.47
N PRO A 524 -7.58 -2.83 0.46
CA PRO A 524 -7.28 -3.53 -0.78
C PRO A 524 -8.40 -3.29 -1.80
N PRO A 525 -8.06 -3.06 -3.07
CA PRO A 525 -9.05 -2.97 -4.12
C PRO A 525 -9.78 -4.30 -4.21
N HIS A 526 -11.06 -4.23 -4.53
CA HIS A 526 -11.92 -5.38 -4.73
C HIS A 526 -12.86 -5.06 -5.89
N ARG A 527 -13.12 -6.04 -6.75
CA ARG A 527 -14.02 -5.91 -7.89
C ARG A 527 -14.61 -7.27 -8.23
N ARG A 528 -15.92 -7.29 -8.40
CA ARG A 528 -16.65 -8.48 -8.85
C ARG A 528 -16.55 -8.62 -10.37
N HIS A 529 -16.30 -9.83 -10.83
CA HIS A 529 -16.40 -10.25 -12.22
C HIS A 529 -17.39 -11.40 -12.28
N ARG A 530 -18.40 -11.29 -13.13
CA ARG A 530 -19.44 -12.30 -13.27
C ARG A 530 -19.24 -13.10 -14.55
N PHE A 531 -19.46 -14.41 -14.44
CA PHE A 531 -19.39 -15.35 -15.54
C PHE A 531 -20.64 -16.21 -15.58
N PHE A 532 -21.12 -16.52 -16.78
CA PHE A 532 -22.24 -17.41 -17.02
C PHE A 532 -21.74 -18.70 -17.64
N LEU A 533 -22.02 -19.83 -16.99
CA LEU A 533 -21.87 -21.15 -17.58
C LEU A 533 -23.18 -21.50 -18.27
N VAL A 534 -23.12 -21.64 -19.59
CA VAL A 534 -24.29 -21.81 -20.45
C VAL A 534 -24.23 -23.17 -21.11
N GLY A 535 -25.33 -23.92 -21.03
CA GLY A 535 -25.48 -25.21 -21.67
C GLY A 535 -26.29 -25.11 -22.95
N THR A 536 -26.01 -25.99 -23.91
CA THR A 536 -26.93 -26.20 -25.03
C THR A 536 -28.28 -26.77 -24.54
N PRO A 537 -29.38 -26.63 -25.29
CA PRO A 537 -30.69 -27.18 -24.89
C PRO A 537 -30.72 -28.69 -24.63
N ALA A 538 -29.74 -29.44 -25.15
CA ALA A 538 -29.63 -30.89 -24.96
C ALA A 538 -28.88 -31.29 -23.67
N MET A 539 -28.30 -30.31 -22.96
CA MET A 539 -27.41 -30.54 -21.82
C MET A 539 -28.21 -30.65 -20.50
N PRO A 540 -28.04 -31.73 -19.72
CA PRO A 540 -28.72 -31.89 -18.43
C PRO A 540 -28.10 -30.99 -17.34
N ARG A 541 -28.93 -30.45 -16.45
CA ARG A 541 -28.48 -29.60 -15.32
C ARG A 541 -27.32 -30.21 -14.53
N ILE A 542 -26.46 -29.33 -14.01
CA ILE A 542 -25.42 -29.72 -13.07
C ILE A 542 -26.11 -30.17 -11.78
N THR A 543 -25.76 -31.37 -11.30
CA THR A 543 -26.39 -31.96 -10.12
C THR A 543 -25.83 -31.32 -8.85
N MET A 544 -26.64 -31.24 -7.78
CA MET A 544 -26.21 -30.60 -6.51
C MET A 544 -24.96 -31.24 -5.89
N ASP A 545 -24.77 -32.55 -6.06
CA ASP A 545 -23.59 -33.27 -5.58
C ASP A 545 -22.32 -32.99 -6.40
N ALA A 546 -22.45 -32.34 -7.56
CA ALA A 546 -21.32 -31.88 -8.36
C ALA A 546 -20.79 -30.50 -7.92
N LEU A 547 -21.57 -29.76 -7.12
CA LEU A 547 -21.28 -28.37 -6.74
C LEU A 547 -20.70 -28.29 -5.32
N PRO A 548 -19.82 -27.31 -5.04
CA PRO A 548 -19.25 -26.33 -5.97
C PRO A 548 -18.20 -26.95 -6.93
N LEU A 549 -18.04 -26.36 -8.12
CA LEU A 549 -17.02 -26.70 -9.11
C LEU A 549 -15.68 -26.03 -8.76
N PRO A 550 -14.57 -26.79 -8.62
CA PRO A 550 -13.26 -26.16 -8.44
C PRO A 550 -12.91 -25.19 -9.58
N VAL A 551 -12.66 -23.93 -9.23
CA VAL A 551 -12.23 -22.87 -10.16
C VAL A 551 -10.73 -22.62 -10.00
N GLY A 552 -9.99 -22.73 -11.10
CA GLY A 552 -8.57 -22.40 -11.15
C GLY A 552 -8.35 -20.91 -11.37
N ILE A 553 -7.44 -20.32 -10.60
CA ILE A 553 -7.01 -18.93 -10.74
C ILE A 553 -5.49 -18.89 -10.95
N GLY A 554 -5.05 -18.15 -11.97
CA GLY A 554 -3.64 -17.82 -12.19
C GLY A 554 -3.32 -16.40 -11.70
N ASN A 555 -2.04 -16.13 -11.46
CA ASN A 555 -1.53 -14.79 -11.14
C ASN A 555 -1.15 -14.07 -12.44
N ALA A 556 -1.78 -12.92 -12.72
CA ALA A 556 -1.59 -12.19 -13.99
C ALA A 556 -0.20 -11.58 -14.17
N VAL A 557 0.60 -11.48 -13.11
CA VAL A 557 1.93 -10.86 -13.13
C VAL A 557 3.04 -11.90 -13.02
N THR A 558 2.96 -12.83 -12.07
CA THR A 558 4.01 -13.85 -11.88
C THR A 558 3.89 -15.02 -12.85
N GLY A 559 2.72 -15.20 -13.47
CA GLY A 559 2.39 -16.34 -14.32
C GLY A 559 2.17 -17.67 -13.56
N GLY A 560 2.34 -17.67 -12.24
CA GLY A 560 2.07 -18.83 -11.38
C GLY A 560 0.60 -18.94 -10.96
N ASP A 561 0.34 -19.73 -9.94
CA ASP A 561 -1.00 -19.90 -9.38
C ASP A 561 -1.43 -18.65 -8.59
N GLY A 562 -2.71 -18.31 -8.70
CA GLY A 562 -3.38 -17.38 -7.80
C GLY A 562 -4.06 -18.12 -6.64
N GLN A 563 -4.57 -17.36 -5.68
CA GLN A 563 -5.17 -17.89 -4.47
C GLN A 563 -6.70 -17.78 -4.55
N VAL A 564 -7.38 -18.93 -4.49
CA VAL A 564 -8.81 -18.98 -4.19
C VAL A 564 -8.95 -18.96 -2.68
N LEU A 565 -9.36 -17.82 -2.13
CA LEU A 565 -9.46 -17.64 -0.68
C LEU A 565 -10.68 -18.36 -0.08
N GLY A 566 -11.65 -18.72 -0.91
CA GLY A 566 -12.86 -19.42 -0.52
C GLY A 566 -13.82 -19.57 -1.70
N THR A 567 -14.62 -20.63 -1.65
CA THR A 567 -15.67 -20.92 -2.63
C THR A 567 -16.99 -21.10 -1.91
N ALA A 568 -18.02 -20.42 -2.39
CA ALA A 568 -19.37 -20.48 -1.85
C ALA A 568 -20.37 -20.96 -2.89
N LEU A 569 -21.35 -21.75 -2.46
CA LEU A 569 -22.50 -22.13 -3.27
C LEU A 569 -23.74 -21.36 -2.78
N VAL A 570 -24.34 -20.58 -3.67
CA VAL A 570 -25.56 -19.80 -3.41
C VAL A 570 -26.71 -20.39 -4.20
N ASP A 571 -27.80 -20.70 -3.51
CA ASP A 571 -29.04 -21.11 -4.17
C ASP A 571 -30.00 -19.91 -4.27
N ASP A 572 -29.98 -19.22 -5.41
CA ASP A 572 -30.78 -18.01 -5.61
C ASP A 572 -32.30 -18.33 -5.58
N ARG A 573 -32.71 -19.60 -5.74
CA ARG A 573 -34.11 -20.05 -5.58
C ARG A 573 -34.66 -19.78 -4.17
N VAL A 574 -33.79 -19.75 -3.16
CA VAL A 574 -34.17 -19.53 -1.75
C VAL A 574 -34.32 -18.03 -1.43
N TYR A 575 -33.65 -17.14 -2.17
CA TYR A 575 -33.50 -15.73 -1.80
C TYR A 575 -33.98 -14.69 -2.82
N GLY A 576 -34.26 -15.07 -4.07
CA GLY A 576 -34.57 -14.19 -5.21
C GLY A 576 -35.85 -13.32 -5.13
N THR A 577 -36.37 -13.02 -3.94
CA THR A 577 -37.63 -12.26 -3.72
C THR A 577 -37.44 -10.88 -3.09
N ILE A 578 -36.23 -10.29 -3.12
CA ILE A 578 -36.02 -8.91 -2.65
C ILE A 578 -36.10 -7.96 -3.85
N LEU A 579 -37.33 -7.54 -4.19
CA LEU A 579 -37.60 -6.61 -5.28
C LEU A 579 -36.91 -5.25 -5.04
N PRO A 580 -36.22 -4.67 -6.03
CA PRO A 580 -35.72 -3.31 -5.92
C PRO A 580 -36.84 -2.27 -6.08
N LEU A 581 -36.81 -1.25 -5.23
CA LEU A 581 -37.60 -0.03 -5.44
C LEU A 581 -37.01 0.73 -6.64
N GLN A 582 -37.73 0.78 -7.75
CA GLN A 582 -37.33 1.54 -8.94
C GLN A 582 -37.66 3.03 -8.73
N MET A 583 -36.65 3.84 -8.44
CA MET A 583 -36.79 5.30 -8.33
C MET A 583 -35.56 6.00 -8.94
N LYS A 584 -35.77 7.03 -9.76
CA LYS A 584 -34.67 7.79 -10.39
C LYS A 584 -34.07 8.81 -9.42
N ARG A 585 -32.77 9.13 -9.59
CA ARG A 585 -32.04 10.07 -8.72
C ARG A 585 -32.71 11.43 -8.49
N PRO A 586 -33.23 12.14 -9.52
CA PRO A 586 -33.87 13.43 -9.30
C PRO A 586 -35.13 13.33 -8.42
N GLU A 587 -35.87 12.23 -8.53
CA GLU A 587 -37.06 11.96 -7.71
C GLU A 587 -36.67 11.60 -6.26
N PHE A 588 -35.60 10.81 -6.08
CA PHE A 588 -35.06 10.53 -4.75
C PHE A 588 -34.64 11.81 -4.03
N LEU A 589 -33.91 12.69 -4.72
CA LEU A 589 -33.42 13.95 -4.15
C LEU A 589 -34.55 14.94 -3.81
N SER A 590 -35.62 14.98 -4.61
CA SER A 590 -36.76 15.87 -4.32
C SER A 590 -37.54 15.44 -3.08
N ARG A 591 -37.58 14.13 -2.79
CA ARG A 591 -38.25 13.56 -1.60
C ARG A 591 -37.37 13.59 -0.36
N ASN A 592 -36.05 13.63 -0.51
CA ASN A 592 -35.08 13.53 0.58
C ASN A 592 -34.09 14.73 0.53
N PRO A 593 -34.53 15.93 0.96
CA PRO A 593 -33.74 17.17 0.82
C PRO A 593 -32.44 17.20 1.63
N GLN A 594 -32.25 16.27 2.57
CA GLN A 594 -31.03 16.09 3.33
C GLN A 594 -29.87 15.48 2.50
N PHE A 595 -30.16 14.90 1.33
CA PHE A 595 -29.16 14.39 0.40
C PHE A 595 -28.87 15.40 -0.72
N THR A 596 -27.63 15.44 -1.19
CA THR A 596 -27.24 16.21 -2.39
C THR A 596 -26.77 15.29 -3.50
N ALA A 597 -26.78 15.74 -4.76
CA ALA A 597 -26.23 14.95 -5.86
C ALA A 597 -24.71 14.76 -5.72
N GLN A 598 -24.21 13.58 -6.09
CA GLN A 598 -22.78 13.23 -6.13
C GLN A 598 -22.45 12.56 -7.47
N GLY A 599 -21.50 13.10 -8.22
CA GLY A 599 -21.10 12.55 -9.52
C GLY A 599 -22.27 12.35 -10.50
N SER A 600 -22.16 11.35 -11.37
CA SER A 600 -23.17 11.04 -12.40
C SER A 600 -24.39 10.28 -11.87
N SER A 601 -24.23 9.40 -10.88
CA SER A 601 -25.28 8.50 -10.39
C SER A 601 -25.49 8.46 -8.87
N GLY A 602 -24.60 9.06 -8.08
CA GLY A 602 -24.63 8.96 -6.61
C GLY A 602 -25.37 10.09 -5.89
N VAL A 603 -25.52 9.92 -4.57
CA VAL A 603 -26.00 10.91 -3.61
C VAL A 603 -25.02 11.06 -2.43
N LEU A 604 -25.02 12.21 -1.78
CA LEU A 604 -24.09 12.59 -0.72
C LEU A 604 -24.83 13.04 0.54
N LEU A 605 -24.36 12.56 1.70
CA LEU A 605 -24.60 13.16 3.01
C LEU A 605 -23.33 13.84 3.53
N LYS A 606 -23.46 15.05 4.08
CA LYS A 606 -22.36 15.80 4.71
C LYS A 606 -22.83 16.67 5.87
N GLY A 607 -21.96 16.91 6.84
CA GLY A 607 -22.25 17.76 8.00
C GLY A 607 -23.16 17.07 9.02
N SER A 608 -24.03 17.81 9.70
CA SER A 608 -25.00 17.23 10.66
C SER A 608 -26.37 17.11 9.99
N VAL A 609 -26.87 15.88 9.84
CA VAL A 609 -28.16 15.57 9.20
C VAL A 609 -29.05 14.79 10.15
N THR A 610 -30.37 15.03 10.11
CA THR A 610 -31.35 14.24 10.86
C THR A 610 -32.15 13.38 9.90
N LEU A 611 -32.24 12.08 10.18
CA LEU A 611 -32.95 11.09 9.38
C LEU A 611 -34.15 10.58 10.17
N GLU A 612 -35.35 10.74 9.61
CA GLU A 612 -36.63 10.34 10.20
C GLU A 612 -37.32 9.29 9.33
N GLY A 613 -37.96 8.31 9.97
CA GLY A 613 -38.65 7.23 9.27
C GLY A 613 -37.71 6.33 8.45
N THR A 614 -38.28 5.63 7.46
CA THR A 614 -37.51 4.75 6.56
C THR A 614 -37.16 5.50 5.28
N ILE A 615 -35.87 5.64 5.00
CA ILE A 615 -35.33 6.18 3.75
C ILE A 615 -34.73 5.00 2.97
N ALA A 616 -35.24 4.75 1.77
CA ALA A 616 -34.77 3.68 0.91
C ALA A 616 -34.05 4.27 -0.32
N ILE A 617 -32.75 4.02 -0.44
CA ILE A 617 -31.93 4.36 -1.60
C ILE A 617 -32.13 3.25 -2.65
N PRO A 618 -32.63 3.59 -3.85
CA PRO A 618 -32.97 2.61 -4.88
C PRO A 618 -31.72 2.05 -5.58
N THR A 619 -31.90 0.94 -6.30
CA THR A 619 -30.85 0.33 -7.13
C THR A 619 -30.34 1.31 -8.19
N GLY A 620 -29.04 1.27 -8.47
CA GLY A 620 -28.40 2.18 -9.42
C GLY A 620 -28.03 3.56 -8.86
N ILE A 621 -28.32 3.84 -7.58
CA ILE A 621 -27.88 5.04 -6.87
C ILE A 621 -26.92 4.64 -5.75
N SER A 622 -25.67 5.12 -5.78
CA SER A 622 -24.72 4.95 -4.68
C SER A 622 -24.91 6.04 -3.61
N LEU A 623 -24.71 5.70 -2.34
CA LEU A 623 -24.64 6.66 -1.24
C LEU A 623 -23.18 6.89 -0.85
N HIS A 624 -22.78 8.16 -0.82
CA HIS A 624 -21.52 8.61 -0.23
C HIS A 624 -21.80 9.40 1.05
N VAL A 625 -21.01 9.18 2.09
CA VAL A 625 -21.05 9.94 3.34
C VAL A 625 -19.67 10.56 3.57
N ALA A 626 -19.61 11.88 3.64
CA ALA A 626 -18.34 12.60 3.79
C ALA A 626 -17.72 12.41 5.19
N PRO A 627 -16.38 12.49 5.34
CA PRO A 627 -15.72 12.52 6.65
C PRO A 627 -16.34 13.54 7.62
N GLY A 628 -16.36 13.22 8.91
CA GLY A 628 -16.91 14.09 9.97
C GLY A 628 -18.43 14.24 9.99
N THR A 629 -19.17 13.55 9.10
CA THR A 629 -20.64 13.62 9.05
C THR A 629 -21.28 13.02 10.31
N GLN A 630 -22.28 13.72 10.86
CA GLN A 630 -23.12 13.24 11.96
C GLN A 630 -24.54 12.94 11.45
N MET A 631 -24.91 11.66 11.41
CA MET A 631 -26.26 11.20 11.12
C MET A 631 -27.04 11.02 12.43
N ARG A 632 -28.03 11.87 12.66
CA ARG A 632 -28.93 11.85 13.82
C ARG A 632 -30.21 11.08 13.47
N MET A 633 -30.32 9.87 14.00
CA MET A 633 -31.38 8.92 13.69
C MET A 633 -32.57 9.12 14.61
N GLY A 634 -33.72 9.47 14.03
CA GLY A 634 -34.99 9.59 14.74
C GLY A 634 -35.54 8.27 15.26
N SER A 635 -36.64 8.33 15.99
CA SER A 635 -37.26 7.14 16.60
C SER A 635 -37.67 6.12 15.52
N GLY A 636 -37.11 4.91 15.60
CA GLY A 636 -37.35 3.84 14.62
C GLY A 636 -36.84 4.14 13.21
N ALA A 637 -35.98 5.16 13.01
CA ALA A 637 -35.48 5.51 11.69
C ALA A 637 -34.63 4.39 11.07
N ILE A 638 -34.81 4.16 9.77
CA ILE A 638 -34.10 3.15 8.99
C ILE A 638 -33.50 3.82 7.76
N LEU A 639 -32.21 3.61 7.53
CA LEU A 639 -31.55 3.92 6.26
C LEU A 639 -31.29 2.60 5.53
N LEU A 640 -32.06 2.35 4.48
CA LEU A 640 -31.98 1.14 3.67
C LEU A 640 -31.40 1.50 2.30
N SER A 641 -30.42 0.74 1.82
CA SER A 641 -29.82 0.95 0.50
C SER A 641 -29.83 -0.32 -0.34
N TYR A 642 -30.28 -0.19 -1.58
CA TYR A 642 -30.15 -1.18 -2.65
C TYR A 642 -29.02 -0.86 -3.63
N GLY A 643 -28.30 0.24 -3.41
CA GLY A 643 -27.03 0.56 -4.06
C GLY A 643 -25.88 0.55 -3.06
N SER A 644 -24.64 0.65 -3.56
CA SER A 644 -23.45 0.69 -2.71
C SER A 644 -23.45 1.87 -1.76
N VAL A 645 -22.94 1.66 -0.56
CA VAL A 645 -22.77 2.70 0.47
C VAL A 645 -21.30 2.87 0.77
N THR A 646 -20.80 4.10 0.71
CA THR A 646 -19.41 4.45 1.01
C THR A 646 -19.37 5.47 2.14
N MET A 647 -18.91 5.05 3.31
CA MET A 647 -18.66 5.86 4.50
C MET A 647 -17.17 5.80 4.82
N LEU A 648 -16.40 6.77 4.32
CA LEU A 648 -14.96 6.83 4.55
C LEU A 648 -14.68 8.02 5.48
N GLY A 649 -14.74 7.77 6.78
CA GLY A 649 -14.28 8.71 7.79
C GLY A 649 -12.76 8.69 7.93
N GLU A 650 -12.25 9.55 8.80
CA GLU A 650 -10.84 9.60 9.20
C GLU A 650 -10.76 9.50 10.71
N GLU A 651 -9.61 9.08 11.27
CA GLU A 651 -9.43 8.99 12.73
C GLU A 651 -9.73 10.33 13.42
N ALA A 652 -9.28 11.44 12.83
CA ALA A 652 -9.52 12.80 13.33
C ALA A 652 -10.96 13.28 13.08
N LEU A 653 -11.64 12.75 12.04
CA LEU A 653 -12.97 13.17 11.59
C LEU A 653 -13.85 11.94 11.31
N PRO A 654 -14.22 11.15 12.34
CA PRO A 654 -14.99 9.94 12.14
C PRO A 654 -16.42 10.28 11.72
N ILE A 655 -17.03 9.41 10.92
CA ILE A 655 -18.46 9.48 10.63
C ILE A 655 -19.22 8.93 11.83
N ARG A 656 -20.25 9.63 12.31
CA ARG A 656 -21.00 9.27 13.51
C ARG A 656 -22.47 9.05 13.22
N ILE A 657 -22.98 7.88 13.53
CA ILE A 657 -24.41 7.54 13.50
C ILE A 657 -24.88 7.48 14.93
N LEU A 658 -25.76 8.42 15.28
CA LEU A 658 -26.15 8.70 16.65
C LEU A 658 -27.68 8.71 16.75
N PRO A 659 -28.27 8.36 17.90
CA PRO A 659 -29.67 8.68 18.14
C PRO A 659 -29.87 10.19 18.06
N ALA A 660 -31.05 10.63 17.60
CA ALA A 660 -31.35 12.05 17.43
C ALA A 660 -31.21 12.84 18.75
N LYS A 661 -31.50 12.16 19.88
CA LYS A 661 -31.30 12.63 21.25
C LYS A 661 -31.14 11.43 22.17
N GLU A 662 -30.63 11.65 23.38
CA GLU A 662 -30.51 10.61 24.40
C GLU A 662 -31.85 9.91 24.69
N GLY A 663 -31.82 8.58 24.84
CA GLY A 663 -32.99 7.75 25.07
C GLY A 663 -33.87 7.46 23.83
N VAL A 664 -33.50 7.93 22.63
CA VAL A 664 -34.19 7.56 21.38
C VAL A 664 -33.58 6.29 20.80
N THR A 665 -34.40 5.25 20.68
CA THR A 665 -34.05 4.03 19.95
C THR A 665 -34.37 4.19 18.46
N TRP A 666 -33.35 4.08 17.62
CA TRP A 666 -33.48 4.06 16.17
C TRP A 666 -33.37 2.64 15.61
N GLY A 667 -33.66 2.47 14.31
CA GLY A 667 -33.72 1.17 13.66
C GLY A 667 -32.35 0.64 13.25
N THR A 668 -32.00 0.81 11.96
CA THR A 668 -30.82 0.19 11.35
C THR A 668 -30.30 0.98 10.15
N ILE A 669 -29.04 0.77 9.81
CA ILE A 669 -28.49 1.05 8.49
C ILE A 669 -28.29 -0.30 7.80
N ALA A 670 -28.95 -0.50 6.67
CA ALA A 670 -28.96 -1.76 5.95
C ALA A 670 -28.58 -1.59 4.48
N VAL A 671 -27.70 -2.44 3.97
CA VAL A 671 -27.40 -2.56 2.53
C VAL A 671 -27.79 -3.95 2.06
N ILE A 672 -28.67 -4.01 1.07
CA ILE A 672 -29.32 -5.24 0.61
C ILE A 672 -29.17 -5.37 -0.90
N ASP A 673 -28.60 -6.49 -1.35
CA ASP A 673 -28.38 -6.86 -2.76
C ASP A 673 -27.80 -5.75 -3.65
N ALA A 674 -26.89 -4.92 -3.10
CA ALA A 674 -26.17 -3.93 -3.88
C ALA A 674 -25.24 -4.61 -4.89
N SER A 675 -25.30 -4.16 -6.15
CA SER A 675 -24.46 -4.69 -7.23
C SER A 675 -22.98 -4.36 -7.04
N GLU A 676 -22.70 -3.20 -6.45
CA GLU A 676 -21.37 -2.73 -6.12
C GLU A 676 -21.10 -2.85 -4.62
N PRO A 677 -19.84 -3.03 -4.21
CA PRO A 677 -19.52 -3.26 -2.81
C PRO A 677 -19.67 -2.01 -1.94
N SER A 678 -19.89 -2.20 -0.63
CA SER A 678 -20.05 -1.12 0.36
C SER A 678 -18.91 -1.04 1.36
N ASP A 679 -18.66 0.15 1.93
CA ASP A 679 -17.52 0.41 2.79
C ASP A 679 -17.87 1.28 3.97
N LEU A 680 -17.45 0.81 5.14
CA LEU A 680 -17.49 1.55 6.38
C LEU A 680 -16.06 1.60 6.93
N HIS A 681 -15.52 2.81 7.03
CA HIS A 681 -14.19 3.11 7.56
C HIS A 681 -14.23 4.29 8.52
N PHE A 682 -13.63 4.17 9.72
CA PHE A 682 -13.72 5.16 10.81
C PHE A 682 -15.16 5.64 11.06
N VAL A 683 -16.05 4.66 11.27
CA VAL A 683 -17.48 4.89 11.54
C VAL A 683 -17.78 4.54 13.00
N THR A 684 -18.42 5.44 13.73
CA THR A 684 -18.96 5.17 15.06
C THR A 684 -20.49 5.12 15.01
N VAL A 685 -21.06 4.00 15.45
CA VAL A 685 -22.50 3.77 15.55
C VAL A 685 -22.87 3.65 17.02
N VAL A 686 -23.87 4.44 17.47
CA VAL A 686 -24.37 4.39 18.85
C VAL A 686 -25.84 3.99 18.84
N GLY A 687 -26.19 2.93 19.56
CA GLY A 687 -27.55 2.40 19.59
C GLY A 687 -27.89 1.55 18.37
N GLY A 688 -29.16 1.58 17.99
CA GLY A 688 -29.71 0.82 16.86
C GLY A 688 -30.31 -0.50 17.34
N ARG A 689 -31.57 -0.73 17.00
CA ARG A 689 -32.34 -1.92 17.44
C ARG A 689 -32.56 -2.93 16.30
N GLY A 690 -32.10 -2.62 15.10
CA GLY A 690 -32.50 -3.36 13.91
C GLY A 690 -33.87 -2.91 13.41
N GLY A 691 -34.40 -3.62 12.43
CA GLY A 691 -35.69 -3.28 11.84
C GLY A 691 -36.26 -4.40 10.97
N ARG A 692 -37.25 -4.05 10.16
CA ARG A 692 -37.81 -4.91 9.13
C ARG A 692 -38.04 -4.10 7.86
N ALA A 693 -37.71 -4.70 6.72
CA ALA A 693 -38.00 -4.14 5.41
C ALA A 693 -38.44 -5.28 4.47
N GLY A 694 -39.52 -5.08 3.70
CA GLY A 694 -40.01 -6.09 2.77
C GLY A 694 -40.35 -7.45 3.41
N GLY A 695 -40.80 -7.46 4.67
CA GLY A 695 -41.09 -8.68 5.43
C GLY A 695 -39.87 -9.40 6.03
N LYS A 696 -38.65 -9.06 5.60
CA LYS A 696 -37.39 -9.60 6.15
C LYS A 696 -36.92 -8.83 7.37
N LYS A 697 -36.17 -9.53 8.23
CA LYS A 697 -35.58 -9.01 9.46
C LYS A 697 -34.22 -8.38 9.15
N LEU A 698 -33.94 -7.23 9.73
CA LEU A 698 -32.66 -6.53 9.66
C LEU A 698 -32.11 -6.46 11.09
N PRO A 699 -31.39 -7.49 11.56
CA PRO A 699 -31.19 -7.70 12.99
C PRO A 699 -30.11 -6.80 13.62
N GLY A 700 -29.25 -6.19 12.80
CA GLY A 700 -28.12 -5.37 13.25
C GLY A 700 -28.41 -3.88 13.34
N SER A 701 -27.66 -3.14 14.18
CA SER A 701 -27.49 -1.68 14.00
C SER A 701 -26.91 -1.37 12.62
N ILE A 702 -26.01 -2.24 12.14
CA ILE A 702 -25.54 -2.34 10.76
C ILE A 702 -25.95 -3.70 10.21
N THR A 703 -26.56 -3.74 9.01
CA THR A 703 -26.89 -4.99 8.30
C THR A 703 -26.35 -4.95 6.87
N LEU A 704 -25.53 -5.93 6.47
CA LEU A 704 -25.14 -6.14 5.07
C LEU A 704 -25.65 -7.51 4.63
N ALA A 705 -26.56 -7.54 3.65
CA ALA A 705 -27.10 -8.80 3.12
C ALA A 705 -26.98 -8.84 1.59
N GLY A 706 -26.40 -9.92 1.05
CA GLY A 706 -26.19 -10.09 -0.40
C GLY A 706 -25.32 -9.01 -1.07
N SER A 707 -24.74 -8.12 -0.27
CA SER A 707 -24.00 -6.92 -0.67
C SER A 707 -22.57 -7.02 -0.14
N PRO A 708 -21.56 -7.41 -0.95
CA PRO A 708 -20.18 -7.50 -0.48
C PRO A 708 -19.74 -6.14 0.08
N GLY A 709 -18.91 -6.14 1.12
CA GLY A 709 -18.43 -4.89 1.69
C GLY A 709 -17.37 -5.06 2.76
N SER A 710 -16.66 -3.96 3.03
CA SER A 710 -15.62 -3.91 4.05
C SER A 710 -16.06 -3.08 5.27
N ILE A 711 -15.84 -3.62 6.46
CA ILE A 711 -16.08 -2.97 7.75
C ILE A 711 -14.73 -2.87 8.43
N THR A 712 -14.16 -1.67 8.49
CA THR A 712 -12.79 -1.44 8.99
C THR A 712 -12.77 -0.26 9.94
N ASN A 713 -12.05 -0.33 11.06
CA ASN A 713 -12.02 0.78 12.05
C ASN A 713 -13.43 1.26 12.45
N VAL A 714 -14.36 0.33 12.64
CA VAL A 714 -15.73 0.63 13.04
C VAL A 714 -15.88 0.45 14.54
N THR A 715 -16.68 1.31 15.17
CA THR A 715 -17.10 1.17 16.56
C THR A 715 -18.62 1.08 16.59
N VAL A 716 -19.16 0.06 17.26
CA VAL A 716 -20.59 0.00 17.61
C VAL A 716 -20.74 0.00 19.12
N ASP A 717 -21.33 1.05 19.66
CA ASP A 717 -21.55 1.22 21.10
C ASP A 717 -23.04 1.04 21.43
N HIS A 718 -23.33 0.21 22.43
CA HIS A 718 -24.65 -0.01 23.01
C HIS A 718 -25.73 -0.40 21.99
N ALA A 719 -25.48 -1.45 21.20
CA ALA A 719 -26.50 -1.97 20.30
C ALA A 719 -27.71 -2.50 21.10
N GLU A 720 -28.91 -2.07 20.73
CA GLU A 720 -30.17 -2.38 21.45
C GLU A 720 -30.98 -3.50 20.79
N GLY A 721 -30.48 -4.02 19.67
CA GLY A 721 -31.15 -5.01 18.82
C GLY A 721 -30.70 -6.44 19.05
N ASP A 722 -31.10 -7.32 18.11
CA ASP A 722 -30.70 -8.72 18.13
C ASP A 722 -29.22 -8.94 17.81
N SER A 723 -28.58 -7.97 17.15
CA SER A 723 -27.15 -7.97 16.84
C SER A 723 -26.62 -6.54 16.74
N ALA A 724 -25.33 -6.31 17.00
CA ALA A 724 -24.69 -5.03 16.70
C ALA A 724 -24.41 -4.91 15.19
N ILE A 725 -23.82 -5.97 14.63
CA ILE A 725 -23.54 -6.11 13.19
C ILE A 725 -24.12 -7.43 12.69
N ALA A 726 -24.80 -7.40 11.55
CA ALA A 726 -25.34 -8.58 10.89
C ALA A 726 -24.87 -8.67 9.44
N LEU A 727 -24.26 -9.79 9.09
CA LEU A 727 -23.67 -10.06 7.78
C LEU A 727 -24.29 -11.33 7.21
N SER A 728 -24.93 -11.25 6.05
CA SER A 728 -25.59 -12.43 5.48
C SER A 728 -25.38 -12.58 3.99
N GLN A 729 -25.00 -13.77 3.53
CA GLN A 729 -24.78 -14.06 2.10
C GLN A 729 -23.76 -13.11 1.44
N ILE A 730 -22.73 -12.74 2.20
CA ILE A 730 -21.63 -11.91 1.73
C ILE A 730 -20.31 -12.62 1.95
N PHE A 731 -19.28 -12.14 1.27
CA PHE A 731 -17.92 -12.32 1.76
C PHE A 731 -17.69 -11.38 2.95
N VAL A 732 -17.33 -11.91 4.11
CA VAL A 732 -17.05 -11.09 5.29
C VAL A 732 -15.64 -10.49 5.17
N ASP A 733 -15.50 -9.16 5.16
CA ASP A 733 -14.23 -8.47 5.38
C ASP A 733 -14.42 -7.48 6.53
N MET A 734 -14.13 -7.94 7.75
CA MET A 734 -14.32 -7.17 8.97
C MET A 734 -12.99 -7.07 9.72
N ARG A 735 -12.46 -5.86 9.89
CA ARG A 735 -11.16 -5.61 10.51
C ARG A 735 -11.21 -4.47 11.52
N ASP A 736 -10.35 -4.54 12.53
CA ASP A 736 -10.10 -3.45 13.48
C ASP A 736 -11.40 -2.85 14.04
N THR A 737 -12.35 -3.71 14.41
CA THR A 737 -13.71 -3.29 14.78
C THR A 737 -13.96 -3.55 16.25
N VAL A 738 -14.56 -2.57 16.93
CA VAL A 738 -14.86 -2.63 18.36
C VAL A 738 -16.37 -2.60 18.57
N ILE A 739 -16.89 -3.56 19.32
CA ILE A 739 -18.28 -3.59 19.78
C ILE A 739 -18.28 -3.43 21.29
N ARG A 740 -18.91 -2.37 21.81
CA ARG A 740 -19.02 -2.10 23.24
C ARG A 740 -20.47 -2.16 23.69
N GLY A 741 -20.86 -3.30 24.23
CA GLY A 741 -22.21 -3.57 24.69
C GLY A 741 -23.17 -3.90 23.55
N SER A 742 -23.72 -5.10 23.59
CA SER A 742 -24.85 -5.50 22.75
C SER A 742 -25.93 -6.18 23.58
N ALA A 743 -27.18 -5.72 23.42
CA ALA A 743 -28.36 -6.34 24.01
C ALA A 743 -28.68 -7.72 23.40
N GLY A 744 -28.10 -8.03 22.24
CA GLY A 744 -28.18 -9.34 21.60
C GLY A 744 -26.78 -9.86 21.31
N ARG A 745 -26.55 -10.24 20.05
CA ARG A 745 -25.23 -10.72 19.58
C ARG A 745 -24.29 -9.54 19.32
N GLY A 746 -22.98 -9.76 19.46
CA GLY A 746 -22.02 -8.78 18.94
C GLY A 746 -22.08 -8.77 17.40
N VAL A 747 -21.66 -9.88 16.80
CA VAL A 747 -21.71 -10.09 15.35
C VAL A 747 -22.54 -11.33 15.04
N LEU A 748 -23.46 -11.21 14.08
CA LEU A 748 -24.18 -12.32 13.48
C LEU A 748 -23.71 -12.51 12.04
N VAL A 749 -23.27 -13.71 11.70
CA VAL A 749 -22.85 -14.09 10.35
C VAL A 749 -23.70 -15.27 9.88
N GLU A 750 -24.56 -15.04 8.90
CA GLU A 750 -25.53 -16.03 8.42
C GLU A 750 -25.33 -16.35 6.94
N SER A 751 -25.06 -17.61 6.62
CA SER A 751 -24.80 -18.07 5.26
C SER A 751 -23.74 -17.23 4.56
N ALA A 752 -22.68 -16.84 5.29
CA ALA A 752 -21.55 -16.15 4.66
C ALA A 752 -20.89 -17.06 3.63
N LEU A 753 -20.44 -16.43 2.55
CA LEU A 753 -19.90 -17.12 1.39
C LEU A 753 -18.51 -17.68 1.72
N ALA A 754 -17.69 -16.79 2.26
CA ALA A 754 -16.43 -17.04 2.93
C ALA A 754 -16.12 -15.73 3.69
N GLY A 755 -14.94 -15.59 4.28
CA GLY A 755 -14.63 -14.32 4.90
C GLY A 755 -13.44 -14.33 5.81
N ARG A 756 -13.04 -13.13 6.21
CA ARG A 756 -12.13 -12.89 7.32
C ARG A 756 -12.73 -11.88 8.29
N MET A 757 -12.66 -12.24 9.57
CA MET A 757 -12.83 -11.34 10.70
C MET A 757 -11.50 -11.25 11.44
N GLU A 758 -10.88 -10.08 11.50
CA GLU A 758 -9.54 -9.93 12.09
C GLU A 758 -9.45 -8.71 13.01
N SER A 759 -8.74 -8.82 14.13
CA SER A 759 -8.57 -7.70 15.07
C SER A 759 -9.92 -7.12 15.55
N VAL A 760 -10.89 -7.99 15.84
CA VAL A 760 -12.22 -7.59 16.34
C VAL A 760 -12.27 -7.75 17.85
N ALA A 761 -12.79 -6.73 18.53
CA ALA A 761 -13.00 -6.74 19.97
C ALA A 761 -14.50 -6.63 20.30
N VAL A 762 -15.01 -7.55 21.13
CA VAL A 762 -16.38 -7.48 21.67
C VAL A 762 -16.32 -7.40 23.18
N SER A 763 -16.73 -6.26 23.73
CA SER A 763 -16.82 -6.03 25.18
C SER A 763 -18.30 -6.05 25.59
N THR A 764 -18.72 -7.13 26.22
CA THR A 764 -20.08 -7.44 26.67
C THR A 764 -21.14 -7.70 25.59
N SER A 765 -21.80 -8.86 25.68
CA SER A 765 -22.98 -9.22 24.89
C SER A 765 -23.98 -10.03 25.72
N SER A 766 -25.27 -9.77 25.53
CA SER A 766 -26.35 -10.53 26.21
C SER A 766 -26.75 -11.82 25.44
N GLY A 767 -26.28 -11.97 24.21
CA GLY A 767 -26.29 -13.22 23.43
C GLY A 767 -24.85 -13.65 23.11
N HIS A 768 -24.67 -14.48 22.08
CA HIS A 768 -23.32 -14.86 21.62
C HIS A 768 -22.53 -13.65 21.13
N ALA A 769 -21.25 -13.53 21.49
CA ALA A 769 -20.47 -12.38 21.04
C ALA A 769 -20.23 -12.43 19.53
N ILE A 770 -19.90 -13.60 18.99
CA ILE A 770 -19.86 -13.90 17.56
C ILE A 770 -20.70 -15.15 17.31
N ASP A 771 -21.72 -15.06 16.46
CA ASP A 771 -22.61 -16.17 16.07
C ASP A 771 -22.45 -16.48 14.59
N LEU A 772 -21.99 -17.69 14.26
CA LEU A 772 -21.82 -18.19 12.90
C LEU A 772 -22.86 -19.24 12.58
N ARG A 773 -23.58 -19.03 11.47
CA ARG A 773 -24.59 -19.97 10.95
C ARG A 773 -24.32 -20.22 9.48
N GLY A 774 -24.07 -21.47 9.07
CA GLY A 774 -23.72 -21.84 7.70
C GLY A 774 -22.58 -21.03 7.08
N SER A 775 -21.53 -20.73 7.85
CA SER A 775 -20.51 -19.75 7.48
C SER A 775 -19.08 -20.29 7.65
N PRO A 776 -18.29 -20.49 6.57
CA PRO A 776 -16.91 -20.94 6.62
C PRO A 776 -15.94 -19.75 6.55
N ILE A 777 -15.77 -19.02 7.66
CA ILE A 777 -14.91 -17.81 7.70
C ILE A 777 -13.65 -18.05 8.54
N VAL A 778 -12.59 -17.29 8.24
CA VAL A 778 -11.39 -17.20 9.08
C VAL A 778 -11.61 -16.11 10.14
N ILE A 779 -11.36 -16.44 11.40
CA ILE A 779 -11.41 -15.52 12.53
C ILE A 779 -10.01 -15.44 13.12
N ARG A 780 -9.42 -14.25 13.19
CA ARG A 780 -8.04 -14.08 13.69
C ARG A 780 -7.91 -12.92 14.66
N ASN A 781 -7.07 -13.07 15.66
CA ASN A 781 -6.73 -11.98 16.58
C ASN A 781 -7.98 -11.31 17.18
N VAL A 782 -8.97 -12.12 17.57
CA VAL A 782 -10.21 -11.63 18.17
C VAL A 782 -10.08 -11.62 19.69
N VAL A 783 -10.63 -10.58 20.31
CA VAL A 783 -10.73 -10.44 21.76
C VAL A 783 -12.20 -10.36 22.15
N VAL A 784 -12.68 -11.32 22.94
CA VAL A 784 -14.03 -11.26 23.51
C VAL A 784 -13.93 -11.17 25.03
N GLU A 785 -14.61 -10.19 25.60
CA GLU A 785 -14.68 -9.98 27.05
C GLU A 785 -16.15 -9.95 27.50
N GLY A 786 -16.60 -11.02 28.14
CA GLY A 786 -17.86 -11.06 28.88
C GLY A 786 -19.14 -11.27 28.05
N SER A 787 -19.34 -12.47 27.49
CA SER A 787 -20.63 -12.86 26.89
C SER A 787 -21.50 -13.61 27.90
N SER A 788 -22.79 -13.28 28.01
CA SER A 788 -23.71 -14.11 28.83
C SER A 788 -24.05 -15.45 28.17
N SER A 789 -23.59 -15.69 26.94
CA SER A 789 -23.66 -16.96 26.22
C SER A 789 -22.25 -17.36 25.75
N ALA A 790 -22.10 -17.91 24.55
CA ALA A 790 -20.78 -18.24 24.00
C ALA A 790 -19.99 -16.97 23.61
N CYS A 791 -18.66 -16.98 23.73
CA CYS A 791 -17.83 -15.97 23.06
C CYS A 791 -17.92 -16.18 21.54
N ILE A 792 -17.70 -17.41 21.06
CA ILE A 792 -17.89 -17.78 19.66
C ILE A 792 -18.85 -18.97 19.59
N HIS A 793 -19.89 -18.82 18.79
CA HIS A 793 -20.88 -19.84 18.52
C HIS A 793 -20.83 -20.27 17.05
N VAL A 794 -20.83 -21.59 16.81
CA VAL A 794 -20.64 -22.19 15.50
C VAL A 794 -21.72 -23.23 15.26
N ALA A 795 -22.71 -22.87 14.45
CA ALA A 795 -23.89 -23.67 14.15
C ALA A 795 -24.16 -23.79 12.64
N ASP A 796 -25.17 -24.59 12.30
CA ASP A 796 -25.72 -24.75 10.95
C ASP A 796 -24.65 -25.16 9.91
N ARG A 797 -23.77 -26.11 10.26
CA ARG A 797 -22.62 -26.58 9.46
C ARG A 797 -21.57 -25.52 9.12
N SER A 798 -21.44 -24.49 9.95
CA SER A 798 -20.32 -23.56 9.87
C SER A 798 -18.99 -24.26 10.13
N ALA A 799 -17.93 -23.88 9.42
CA ALA A 799 -16.62 -24.52 9.56
C ALA A 799 -15.48 -23.49 9.63
N PRO A 800 -15.37 -22.70 10.72
CA PRO A 800 -14.39 -21.63 10.81
C PRO A 800 -12.98 -22.15 11.18
N LEU A 801 -11.97 -21.41 10.71
CA LEU A 801 -10.62 -21.44 11.26
C LEU A 801 -10.45 -20.26 12.21
N ILE A 802 -10.16 -20.52 13.48
CA ILE A 802 -10.03 -19.51 14.54
C ILE A 802 -8.58 -19.48 15.01
N GLU A 803 -7.89 -18.35 14.85
CA GLU A 803 -6.45 -18.23 15.12
C GLU A 803 -6.12 -17.08 16.08
N ASP A 804 -5.08 -17.27 16.90
CA ASP A 804 -4.42 -16.22 17.68
C ASP A 804 -5.40 -15.35 18.52
N SER A 805 -6.44 -15.95 19.10
CA SER A 805 -7.57 -15.22 19.70
C SER A 805 -7.66 -15.41 21.22
N ARG A 806 -8.20 -14.41 21.94
CA ARG A 806 -8.40 -14.44 23.40
C ARG A 806 -9.88 -14.30 23.76
N LEU A 807 -10.41 -15.29 24.46
CA LEU A 807 -11.85 -15.42 24.76
C LEU A 807 -12.02 -15.52 26.27
N GLN A 808 -12.64 -14.51 26.90
CA GLN A 808 -12.67 -14.44 28.36
C GLN A 808 -14.02 -14.06 28.98
N GLY A 809 -14.30 -14.67 30.14
CA GLY A 809 -15.46 -14.35 30.98
C GLY A 809 -16.81 -14.66 30.35
N CYS A 810 -16.89 -15.61 29.41
CA CYS A 810 -18.13 -16.03 28.76
C CYS A 810 -18.77 -17.23 29.47
N ALA A 811 -20.05 -17.51 29.19
CA ALA A 811 -20.66 -18.77 29.61
C ALA A 811 -19.96 -19.96 28.94
N VAL A 812 -19.72 -19.87 27.64
CA VAL A 812 -18.88 -20.83 26.90
C VAL A 812 -17.82 -20.06 26.10
N GLY A 813 -16.58 -20.51 26.07
CA GLY A 813 -15.55 -19.90 25.22
C GLY A 813 -15.87 -20.13 23.73
N ILE A 814 -15.82 -21.37 23.26
CA ILE A 814 -16.28 -21.77 21.92
C ILE A 814 -17.34 -22.86 22.04
N LEU A 815 -18.52 -22.61 21.45
CA LEU A 815 -19.63 -23.55 21.36
C LEU A 815 -19.83 -24.01 19.91
N SER A 816 -19.83 -25.32 19.68
CA SER A 816 -20.12 -25.92 18.38
C SER A 816 -21.34 -26.85 18.44
N GLU A 817 -22.37 -26.53 17.67
CA GLU A 817 -23.63 -27.30 17.56
C GLU A 817 -24.12 -27.40 16.11
N ASP A 818 -25.20 -28.14 15.85
CA ASP A 818 -25.87 -28.23 14.55
C ASP A 818 -24.89 -28.45 13.37
N GLY A 819 -24.03 -29.46 13.50
CA GLY A 819 -23.06 -29.86 12.48
C GLY A 819 -21.88 -28.90 12.31
N GLY A 820 -21.67 -27.95 13.23
CA GLY A 820 -20.52 -27.05 13.21
C GLY A 820 -19.18 -27.78 13.32
N HIS A 821 -18.15 -27.30 12.64
CA HIS A 821 -16.82 -27.89 12.62
C HIS A 821 -15.73 -26.83 12.84
N VAL A 822 -15.26 -26.68 14.07
CA VAL A 822 -14.27 -25.67 14.44
C VAL A 822 -12.85 -26.20 14.32
N VAL A 823 -11.97 -25.41 13.67
CA VAL A 823 -10.53 -25.57 13.81
C VAL A 823 -9.98 -24.37 14.58
N ALA A 824 -9.45 -24.59 15.77
CA ALA A 824 -8.87 -23.55 16.63
C ALA A 824 -7.35 -23.67 16.73
N LYS A 825 -6.61 -22.58 16.56
CA LYS A 825 -5.15 -22.54 16.71
C LYS A 825 -4.70 -21.37 17.56
N ASN A 826 -3.81 -21.61 18.52
CA ASN A 826 -3.27 -20.57 19.41
C ASN A 826 -4.36 -19.74 20.12
N VAL A 827 -5.44 -20.38 20.58
CA VAL A 827 -6.55 -19.72 21.26
C VAL A 827 -6.32 -19.73 22.77
N THR A 828 -6.53 -18.59 23.44
CA THR A 828 -6.45 -18.48 24.90
C THR A 828 -7.84 -18.28 25.49
N LEU A 829 -8.27 -19.20 26.37
CA LEU A 829 -9.59 -19.20 27.01
C LEU A 829 -9.43 -18.89 28.50
N VAL A 830 -10.00 -17.79 28.98
CA VAL A 830 -9.77 -17.31 30.35
C VAL A 830 -11.05 -17.08 31.13
N GLY A 831 -11.22 -17.73 32.29
CA GLY A 831 -12.31 -17.41 33.22
C GLY A 831 -13.72 -17.67 32.66
N ASN A 832 -13.87 -18.53 31.66
CA ASN A 832 -15.18 -18.91 31.12
C ASN A 832 -15.83 -19.98 32.03
N GLN A 833 -17.16 -20.13 32.02
CA GLN A 833 -17.78 -21.24 32.76
C GLN A 833 -17.37 -22.58 32.13
N ILE A 834 -17.42 -22.67 30.80
CA ILE A 834 -16.89 -23.79 30.00
C ILE A 834 -15.95 -23.23 28.93
N GLY A 835 -14.76 -23.81 28.74
CA GLY A 835 -13.81 -23.41 27.70
C GLY A 835 -14.31 -23.77 26.30
N PHE A 836 -14.38 -25.06 25.99
CA PHE A 836 -14.97 -25.60 24.76
C PHE A 836 -16.21 -26.44 25.06
N SER A 837 -17.24 -26.29 24.24
CA SER A 837 -18.41 -27.18 24.27
C SER A 837 -18.76 -27.62 22.85
N ALA A 838 -18.84 -28.92 22.62
CA ALA A 838 -19.34 -29.48 21.36
C ALA A 838 -20.48 -30.46 21.63
N GLY A 839 -21.59 -30.27 20.94
CA GLY A 839 -22.75 -31.13 21.10
C GLY A 839 -24.00 -30.53 20.48
N GLY A 840 -25.16 -31.16 20.68
CA GLY A 840 -26.44 -30.65 20.18
C GLY A 840 -26.53 -30.70 18.65
N GLY A 841 -27.50 -31.44 18.15
CA GLY A 841 -27.73 -31.53 16.71
C GLY A 841 -29.19 -31.74 16.43
N SER A 842 -29.82 -30.79 15.75
CA SER A 842 -31.09 -31.04 15.09
C SER A 842 -30.92 -32.23 14.14
N PRO A 843 -31.99 -33.03 13.91
CA PRO A 843 -31.91 -34.19 13.02
C PRO A 843 -31.42 -33.87 11.59
N ALA A 844 -31.50 -32.60 11.19
CA ALA A 844 -31.08 -32.11 9.88
C ALA A 844 -29.56 -31.90 9.75
N PHE A 845 -28.85 -31.60 10.85
CA PHE A 845 -27.44 -31.18 10.79
C PHE A 845 -26.46 -32.11 11.53
N GLY A 846 -26.92 -32.84 12.55
CA GLY A 846 -26.04 -33.68 13.37
C GLY A 846 -25.23 -32.89 14.41
N PRO A 847 -24.36 -33.54 15.19
CA PRO A 847 -23.61 -32.91 16.29
C PRO A 847 -22.43 -32.05 15.78
N GLY A 848 -22.01 -31.07 16.58
CA GLY A 848 -20.83 -30.24 16.31
C GLY A 848 -19.49 -30.88 16.73
N SER A 849 -18.38 -30.29 16.28
CA SER A 849 -17.02 -30.74 16.63
C SER A 849 -16.02 -29.59 16.72
N ILE A 850 -15.03 -29.73 17.59
CA ILE A 850 -13.91 -28.79 17.76
C ILE A 850 -12.58 -29.55 17.69
N VAL A 851 -11.66 -29.07 16.85
CA VAL A 851 -10.26 -29.53 16.80
C VAL A 851 -9.36 -28.34 17.12
N ALA A 852 -8.53 -28.45 18.14
CA ALA A 852 -7.73 -27.35 18.64
C ALA A 852 -6.24 -27.71 18.75
N ASN A 853 -5.35 -26.76 18.41
CA ASN A 853 -3.90 -26.91 18.53
C ASN A 853 -3.29 -25.66 19.19
N GLY A 854 -2.39 -25.85 20.16
CA GLY A 854 -1.72 -24.72 20.83
C GLY A 854 -2.67 -23.87 21.69
N THR A 855 -3.77 -24.46 22.17
CA THR A 855 -4.77 -23.77 23.01
C THR A 855 -4.30 -23.67 24.45
N VAL A 856 -4.58 -22.54 25.11
CA VAL A 856 -4.24 -22.30 26.52
C VAL A 856 -5.51 -22.02 27.32
N PHE A 857 -5.78 -22.84 28.33
CA PHE A 857 -6.87 -22.65 29.29
C PHE A 857 -6.33 -21.98 30.57
N VAL A 858 -7.02 -20.97 31.08
CA VAL A 858 -6.67 -20.26 32.32
C VAL A 858 -7.92 -20.01 33.14
N ASP A 859 -8.01 -20.59 34.35
CA ASP A 859 -9.07 -20.32 35.33
C ASP A 859 -10.52 -20.51 34.81
N ASN A 860 -10.76 -21.37 33.82
CA ASN A 860 -12.12 -21.73 33.39
C ASN A 860 -12.79 -22.66 34.42
N GLY A 861 -14.11 -22.63 34.52
CA GLY A 861 -14.87 -23.53 35.42
C GLY A 861 -14.73 -25.00 35.01
N GLU A 862 -14.89 -25.27 33.72
CA GLU A 862 -14.60 -26.52 33.04
C GLU A 862 -13.84 -26.21 31.74
N GLU A 863 -12.82 -27.00 31.39
CA GLU A 863 -12.04 -26.74 30.18
C GLU A 863 -12.79 -27.16 28.91
N MET A 864 -13.45 -28.32 28.94
CA MET A 864 -14.08 -28.93 27.76
C MET A 864 -15.31 -29.74 28.16
N GLN A 865 -16.36 -29.67 27.34
CA GLN A 865 -17.60 -30.43 27.51
C GLN A 865 -18.03 -31.06 26.16
N GLU A 866 -18.34 -32.35 26.17
CA GLU A 866 -18.90 -33.08 25.02
C GLU A 866 -20.32 -33.55 25.34
N GLU A 867 -21.29 -33.20 24.48
CA GLU A 867 -22.70 -33.59 24.65
C GLU A 867 -23.28 -34.22 23.38
N SER A 868 -24.21 -35.16 23.53
CA SER A 868 -25.06 -35.65 22.43
C SER A 868 -24.32 -36.06 21.13
N GLY A 869 -23.12 -36.64 21.27
CA GLY A 869 -22.30 -37.09 20.13
C GLY A 869 -21.36 -36.04 19.53
N GLY A 870 -21.23 -34.86 20.17
CA GLY A 870 -20.20 -33.88 19.85
C GLY A 870 -18.80 -34.36 20.23
N VAL A 871 -17.78 -33.75 19.62
CA VAL A 871 -16.37 -34.15 19.79
C VAL A 871 -15.48 -32.93 19.98
N VAL A 872 -14.61 -32.96 20.98
CA VAL A 872 -13.57 -31.97 21.23
C VAL A 872 -12.20 -32.66 21.27
N ALA A 873 -11.33 -32.34 20.31
CA ALA A 873 -9.96 -32.84 20.25
C ALA A 873 -8.97 -31.68 20.45
N VAL A 874 -8.05 -31.80 21.40
CA VAL A 874 -7.01 -30.80 21.69
C VAL A 874 -5.63 -31.46 21.59
N GLU A 875 -4.75 -30.88 20.77
CA GLU A 875 -3.36 -31.32 20.55
C GLU A 875 -2.33 -30.41 21.24
#